data_AF-A0A1V3IKQ3-F1
#
_entry.id   AF-A0A1V3IKQ3-F1
#
_cell.length_a   1.000
_cell.length_b   1.000
_cell.length_c   1.000
_cell.angle_alpha   90.00
_cell.angle_beta   90.00
_cell.angle_gamma   90.00
#
_symmetry.space_group_name_H-M   'P 1'
#
loop_
_entity.id
_entity.type
_entity.pdbx_description
1 polymer ?
#
loop_
_entity_poly.entity_id
_entity_poly.type
_entity_poly.pdbx_seq_one_letter_code
_entity_poly.pdbx_strand_id
1 'polypeptide(L)'
;DGDYRVIAKVTTPEGKESQPSTEAPFNVDQTTPVTPTIDITRIAGQDQVAEGTDGYAQFLPKNIATETFETSTNTVEGKKTTIETKGFIVSGTTKNVPADTEVVITITGEDGTKLVDGQTAKVNADGTWSVNVVTVTTTTVETGDPADEENYTNEVTTSYNAPTFDQKYTVSVVTTANGEAIRDEDVTESAPKVVDIYLQDNLTDDVADVAQYYTNNDPYVGRIDGMNGTDAMTAVSRATGLTNDPNASLHFTLDKALQAGQTVKVLRYTILEGQETALTDVSAEMTNNGLEYTYTPSEALPETLNTLYRYKVLIEDEQGRDLSGKDFTYRLDTIVENMNVAVLDTDKNIMVLKANGISEIEATLKYRYPTGSGSEYSEWSEGTKQEVLTADRAKELGGSLKENDVVYVLNLANYNRYTNTGIELQTIDAAGNVSTQKINAMRNLFNNLNTEVGPDATNKPTGLINQGYDQRLITDGNQQKTATQENGGVVATDGNDTIIVGLDNFGGFGVSNGSLGGTSGIGGHSTSVDTGAGDDFIHIRGSAQSLKGGTFTMGEGNDKLVIDGGTAIGSYAYDMGEGNNIIEIHGNTVAAATQSYTFGNGNDILRVDASEFDGSKTIEFGDGYNVMEAETLRGSNTINFGKDDDTFIVNSLSTLAGSNGNINMGAGNDTFIVKTQYASGFKVNLGEGDDTAIISSPTIAEKLDGGLGNDTLIITNTKSKVSLEDVLNFETVDLTTEGSQTVGMSIDYLRQANNEVKQVYVKGTAADTVDLGDNGKNVNGFKIKDGGGLVKSNWNYWEKTESDVVHDGVTYDKYTYRTSSGETGDEAIYIQQGIQII
;
A
#
# COMPACT_ATOMS: atom_id res chain seq x y z
N ASP A 1 -28.56 -18.99 -72.49
CA ASP A 1 -29.03 -17.78 -73.19
C ASP A 1 -29.80 -18.12 -74.44
N GLY A 2 -31.01 -17.59 -74.53
CA GLY A 2 -31.89 -17.68 -75.71
C GLY A 2 -33.34 -18.05 -75.38
N ASP A 3 -34.26 -17.72 -76.29
CA ASP A 3 -35.63 -18.23 -76.28
C ASP A 3 -35.62 -19.72 -76.57
N TYR A 4 -35.82 -20.54 -75.54
CA TYR A 4 -35.88 -21.99 -75.69
C TYR A 4 -37.32 -22.42 -75.99
N ARG A 5 -37.50 -23.14 -77.09
CA ARG A 5 -38.75 -23.80 -77.46
C ARG A 5 -38.62 -25.27 -77.13
N VAL A 6 -39.41 -25.75 -76.19
CA VAL A 6 -39.39 -27.15 -75.79
C VAL A 6 -40.49 -27.91 -76.54
N ILE A 7 -40.11 -28.99 -77.22
CA ILE A 7 -41.02 -29.92 -77.88
C ILE A 7 -40.67 -31.35 -77.47
N ALA A 8 -41.69 -32.14 -77.17
CA ALA A 8 -41.54 -33.54 -76.81
C ALA A 8 -41.90 -34.44 -78.00
N LYS A 9 -41.17 -35.53 -78.16
CA LYS A 9 -41.49 -36.65 -79.06
C LYS A 9 -41.39 -37.95 -78.30
N VAL A 10 -42.17 -38.93 -78.74
CA VAL A 10 -42.10 -40.30 -78.23
C VAL A 10 -41.69 -41.22 -79.38
N THR A 11 -40.70 -42.06 -79.13
CA THR A 11 -40.19 -43.02 -80.10
C THR A 11 -40.60 -44.43 -79.66
N THR A 12 -41.22 -45.20 -80.56
CA THR A 12 -41.55 -46.59 -80.26
C THR A 12 -40.27 -47.45 -80.17
N PRO A 13 -40.30 -48.62 -79.52
CA PRO A 13 -39.14 -49.51 -79.44
C PRO A 13 -38.60 -49.95 -80.81
N GLU A 14 -39.43 -49.94 -81.86
CA GLU A 14 -39.01 -50.24 -83.24
C GLU A 14 -38.45 -49.02 -83.99
N GLY A 15 -38.29 -47.88 -83.32
CA GLY A 15 -37.63 -46.68 -83.85
C GLY A 15 -38.52 -45.71 -84.62
N LYS A 16 -39.86 -45.79 -84.50
CA LYS A 16 -40.76 -44.81 -85.14
C LYS A 16 -41.08 -43.66 -84.19
N GLU A 17 -40.81 -42.43 -84.64
CA GLU A 17 -41.07 -41.21 -83.86
C GLU A 17 -42.50 -40.68 -84.07
N SER A 18 -43.08 -40.13 -83.00
CA SER A 18 -44.31 -39.35 -83.05
C SER A 18 -44.11 -37.97 -83.68
N GLN A 19 -45.21 -37.33 -84.08
CA GLN A 19 -45.23 -35.88 -84.32
C GLN A 19 -44.74 -35.16 -83.05
N PRO A 20 -43.93 -34.10 -83.18
CA PRO A 20 -43.54 -33.28 -82.03
C PRO A 20 -44.77 -32.61 -81.41
N SER A 21 -44.75 -32.47 -80.08
CA SER A 21 -45.78 -31.73 -79.34
C SER A 21 -45.83 -30.26 -79.79
N THR A 22 -46.94 -29.58 -79.49
CA THR A 22 -47.02 -28.12 -79.61
C THR A 22 -45.91 -27.46 -78.79
N GLU A 23 -45.26 -26.44 -79.34
CA GLU A 23 -44.21 -25.67 -78.68
C GLU A 23 -44.77 -24.99 -77.42
N ALA A 24 -44.19 -25.28 -76.27
CA ALA A 24 -44.48 -24.56 -75.03
C ALA A 24 -43.41 -23.48 -74.81
N PRO A 25 -43.79 -22.20 -74.64
CA PRO A 25 -42.83 -21.15 -74.30
C PRO A 25 -42.35 -21.34 -72.86
N PHE A 26 -41.04 -21.22 -72.64
CA PHE A 26 -40.39 -21.30 -71.34
C PHE A 26 -39.40 -20.12 -71.20
N ASN A 27 -39.65 -19.25 -70.22
CA ASN A 27 -38.73 -18.16 -69.88
C ASN A 27 -37.80 -18.62 -68.75
N VAL A 28 -36.49 -18.55 -68.97
CA VAL A 28 -35.48 -18.65 -67.93
C VAL A 28 -35.28 -17.25 -67.35
N ASP A 29 -35.48 -17.07 -66.06
CA ASP A 29 -35.13 -15.82 -65.37
C ASP A 29 -33.60 -15.61 -65.47
N GLN A 30 -33.20 -14.51 -66.13
CA GLN A 30 -31.80 -14.16 -66.39
C GLN A 30 -31.31 -13.00 -65.53
N THR A 31 -32.05 -12.63 -64.48
CA THR A 31 -31.53 -11.67 -63.52
C THR A 31 -30.28 -12.26 -62.86
N THR A 32 -29.16 -11.55 -62.98
CA THR A 32 -27.93 -11.93 -62.27
C THR A 32 -28.29 -11.98 -60.78
N PRO A 33 -28.00 -13.08 -60.04
CA PRO A 33 -28.27 -13.11 -58.60
C PRO A 33 -27.60 -11.90 -57.97
N VAL A 34 -28.40 -10.99 -57.43
CA VAL A 34 -27.88 -9.83 -56.72
C VAL A 34 -27.28 -10.34 -55.43
N THR A 35 -25.96 -10.26 -55.29
CA THR A 35 -25.28 -10.69 -54.06
C THR A 35 -25.73 -9.78 -52.92
N PRO A 36 -26.35 -10.33 -51.87
CA PRO A 36 -26.71 -9.55 -50.70
C PRO A 36 -25.46 -9.22 -49.88
N THR A 37 -25.41 -8.02 -49.31
CA THR A 37 -24.28 -7.55 -48.49
C THR A 37 -24.80 -6.89 -47.21
N ILE A 38 -24.01 -6.95 -46.15
CA ILE A 38 -24.17 -6.22 -44.90
C ILE A 38 -22.86 -5.49 -44.62
N ASP A 39 -22.96 -4.33 -43.99
CA ASP A 39 -21.84 -3.44 -43.70
C ASP A 39 -22.14 -2.70 -42.39
N ILE A 40 -21.20 -2.72 -41.46
CA ILE A 40 -21.20 -1.92 -40.24
C ILE A 40 -20.67 -0.54 -40.64
N THR A 41 -21.44 0.51 -40.33
CA THR A 41 -21.05 1.88 -40.71
C THR A 41 -20.72 2.74 -39.52
N ARG A 42 -21.24 2.41 -38.32
CA ARG A 42 -20.96 3.14 -37.08
C ARG A 42 -20.91 2.22 -35.86
N ILE A 43 -19.95 2.48 -34.98
CA ILE A 43 -19.78 1.81 -33.68
C ILE A 43 -19.59 2.90 -32.61
N ALA A 44 -20.36 2.82 -31.52
CA ALA A 44 -20.30 3.75 -30.40
C ALA A 44 -20.35 5.24 -30.83
N GLY A 45 -21.26 5.56 -31.76
CA GLY A 45 -21.44 6.92 -32.26
C GLY A 45 -20.35 7.41 -33.24
N GLN A 46 -19.35 6.59 -33.55
CA GLN A 46 -18.27 6.92 -34.49
C GLN A 46 -18.45 6.21 -35.82
N ASP A 47 -18.15 6.91 -36.92
CA ASP A 47 -18.18 6.32 -38.26
C ASP A 47 -16.99 5.35 -38.44
N GLN A 48 -17.23 4.22 -39.09
CA GLN A 48 -16.18 3.27 -39.41
C GLN A 48 -15.28 3.80 -40.53
N VAL A 49 -13.98 3.66 -40.34
CA VAL A 49 -12.92 4.02 -41.30
C VAL A 49 -11.96 2.84 -41.43
N ALA A 50 -10.92 2.96 -42.27
CA ALA A 50 -9.95 1.86 -42.40
C ALA A 50 -9.19 1.63 -41.10
N GLU A 51 -8.89 0.37 -40.78
CA GLU A 51 -8.13 -0.02 -39.58
C GLU A 51 -6.79 0.75 -39.49
N GLY A 52 -6.53 1.38 -38.34
CA GLY A 52 -5.30 2.15 -38.08
C GLY A 52 -5.29 3.58 -38.65
N THR A 53 -6.45 4.17 -38.94
CA THR A 53 -6.58 5.58 -39.34
C THR A 53 -7.26 6.43 -38.27
N ASP A 54 -6.92 7.72 -38.20
CA ASP A 54 -7.59 8.70 -37.32
C ASP A 54 -9.10 8.68 -37.57
N GLY A 55 -9.87 8.36 -36.53
CA GLY A 55 -11.33 8.25 -36.58
C GLY A 55 -11.90 6.83 -36.55
N TYR A 56 -11.06 5.79 -36.40
CA TYR A 56 -11.54 4.43 -36.14
C TYR A 56 -12.24 4.34 -34.79
N ALA A 57 -13.30 3.53 -34.69
CA ALA A 57 -14.13 3.53 -33.48
C ALA A 57 -13.36 3.06 -32.25
N GLN A 58 -13.53 3.80 -31.16
CA GLN A 58 -12.99 3.46 -29.84
C GLN A 58 -14.08 3.47 -28.79
N PHE A 59 -14.04 2.48 -27.91
CA PHE A 59 -14.96 2.37 -26.78
C PHE A 59 -14.60 3.28 -25.61
N LEU A 60 -14.19 4.53 -25.86
CA LEU A 60 -13.88 5.48 -24.79
C LEU A 60 -15.13 5.82 -23.95
N PRO A 61 -14.96 6.19 -22.67
CA PRO A 61 -16.06 6.55 -21.77
C PRO A 61 -17.06 7.56 -22.36
N LYS A 62 -16.56 8.57 -23.10
CA LYS A 62 -17.39 9.59 -23.78
C LYS A 62 -18.31 9.07 -24.88
N ASN A 63 -18.17 7.80 -25.29
CA ASN A 63 -18.89 7.20 -26.41
C ASN A 63 -19.84 6.06 -25.99
N ILE A 64 -19.67 5.50 -24.80
CA ILE A 64 -20.29 4.20 -24.44
C ILE A 64 -21.45 4.28 -23.45
N ALA A 65 -21.67 5.40 -22.76
CA ALA A 65 -22.75 5.58 -21.79
C ALA A 65 -23.52 6.89 -22.00
N THR A 66 -23.69 7.28 -23.26
CA THR A 66 -24.19 8.62 -23.63
C THR A 66 -25.69 8.68 -23.90
N GLU A 67 -26.29 7.58 -24.36
CA GLU A 67 -27.68 7.57 -24.80
C GLU A 67 -28.56 6.72 -23.88
N THR A 68 -29.66 7.30 -23.40
CA THR A 68 -30.73 6.56 -22.71
C THR A 68 -31.56 5.80 -23.75
N PHE A 69 -31.63 4.48 -23.63
CA PHE A 69 -32.34 3.62 -24.59
C PHE A 69 -33.76 3.32 -24.17
N GLU A 70 -33.94 2.87 -22.93
CA GLU A 70 -35.24 2.50 -22.41
C GLU A 70 -35.41 3.09 -21.02
N THR A 71 -36.60 3.64 -20.81
CA THR A 71 -37.12 3.91 -19.48
C THR A 71 -38.44 3.17 -19.38
N SER A 72 -38.47 2.10 -18.57
CA SER A 72 -39.69 1.36 -18.31
C SER A 72 -40.15 1.61 -16.88
N THR A 73 -41.46 1.76 -16.68
CA THR A 73 -42.03 1.89 -15.35
C THR A 73 -43.14 0.87 -15.20
N ASN A 74 -43.03 0.00 -14.20
CA ASN A 74 -44.05 -0.98 -13.87
C ASN A 74 -44.51 -0.79 -12.43
N THR A 75 -45.81 -0.88 -12.16
CA THR A 75 -46.38 -0.76 -10.82
C THR A 75 -47.16 -2.01 -10.48
N VAL A 76 -46.68 -2.79 -9.50
CA VAL A 76 -47.30 -4.03 -9.03
C VAL A 76 -47.47 -3.96 -7.52
N GLU A 77 -48.68 -4.16 -7.01
CA GLU A 77 -48.99 -4.18 -5.57
C GLU A 77 -48.49 -2.94 -4.79
N GLY A 78 -48.52 -1.76 -5.41
CA GLY A 78 -48.03 -0.52 -4.79
C GLY A 78 -46.52 -0.32 -4.88
N LYS A 79 -45.80 -1.22 -5.55
CA LYS A 79 -44.36 -1.14 -5.85
C LYS A 79 -44.16 -0.68 -7.30
N LYS A 80 -43.70 0.55 -7.51
CA LYS A 80 -43.32 1.16 -8.79
C LYS A 80 -41.83 0.94 -9.07
N THR A 81 -41.50 0.03 -9.98
CA THR A 81 -40.14 -0.18 -10.48
C THR A 81 -39.93 0.61 -11.76
N THR A 82 -38.93 1.49 -11.78
CA THR A 82 -38.44 2.18 -12.98
C THR A 82 -37.09 1.60 -13.38
N ILE A 83 -36.92 1.17 -14.63
CA ILE A 83 -35.64 0.71 -15.17
C ILE A 83 -35.22 1.69 -16.24
N GLU A 84 -34.09 2.35 -16.06
CA GLU A 84 -33.41 3.18 -17.06
C GLU A 84 -32.19 2.44 -17.58
N THR A 85 -32.06 2.31 -18.91
CA THR A 85 -30.86 1.74 -19.54
C THR A 85 -30.14 2.79 -20.37
N LYS A 86 -28.81 2.84 -20.25
CA LYS A 86 -27.94 3.67 -21.08
C LYS A 86 -26.91 2.82 -21.81
N GLY A 87 -26.43 3.32 -22.93
CA GLY A 87 -25.26 2.75 -23.58
C GLY A 87 -24.91 3.42 -24.91
N PHE A 88 -24.60 2.60 -25.92
CA PHE A 88 -24.21 3.07 -27.25
C PHE A 88 -24.85 2.29 -28.41
N ILE A 89 -24.88 2.91 -29.59
CA ILE A 89 -25.47 2.31 -30.79
C ILE A 89 -24.37 1.71 -31.67
N VAL A 90 -24.65 0.52 -32.20
CA VAL A 90 -23.97 -0.04 -33.39
C VAL A 90 -24.96 -0.01 -34.55
N SER A 91 -24.55 0.50 -35.71
CA SER A 91 -25.43 0.61 -36.87
C SER A 91 -24.71 0.38 -38.18
N GLY A 92 -25.48 0.07 -39.21
CA GLY A 92 -24.95 -0.23 -40.53
C GLY A 92 -25.99 -0.19 -41.64
N THR A 93 -25.58 -0.68 -42.80
CA THR A 93 -26.43 -0.78 -43.99
C THR A 93 -26.38 -2.18 -44.58
N THR A 94 -27.38 -2.48 -45.39
CA THR A 94 -27.48 -3.72 -46.17
C THR A 94 -27.86 -3.38 -47.61
N LYS A 95 -27.47 -4.25 -48.53
CA LYS A 95 -27.87 -4.17 -49.94
C LYS A 95 -28.46 -5.50 -50.37
N ASN A 96 -29.61 -5.46 -51.04
CA ASN A 96 -30.35 -6.65 -51.49
C ASN A 96 -30.75 -7.60 -50.36
N VAL A 97 -30.83 -7.12 -49.12
CA VAL A 97 -31.41 -7.85 -47.98
C VAL A 97 -32.84 -7.34 -47.78
N PRO A 98 -33.86 -8.23 -47.69
CA PRO A 98 -35.23 -7.80 -47.46
C PRO A 98 -35.39 -7.05 -46.13
N ALA A 99 -36.32 -6.09 -46.09
CA ALA A 99 -36.76 -5.48 -44.84
C ALA A 99 -37.31 -6.56 -43.87
N ASP A 100 -37.25 -6.27 -42.56
CA ASP A 100 -37.60 -7.18 -41.47
C ASP A 100 -36.70 -8.42 -41.32
N THR A 101 -35.65 -8.56 -42.13
CA THR A 101 -34.64 -9.61 -41.94
C THR A 101 -33.87 -9.35 -40.64
N GLU A 102 -33.63 -10.41 -39.86
CA GLU A 102 -32.89 -10.34 -38.61
C GLU A 102 -31.38 -10.15 -38.86
N VAL A 103 -30.78 -9.23 -38.11
CA VAL A 103 -29.34 -9.00 -38.00
C VAL A 103 -28.94 -9.40 -36.59
N VAL A 104 -27.95 -10.26 -36.45
CA VAL A 104 -27.41 -10.72 -35.17
C VAL A 104 -26.05 -10.10 -34.96
N ILE A 105 -25.83 -9.43 -33.83
CA ILE A 105 -24.56 -8.80 -33.44
C ILE A 105 -23.90 -9.57 -32.30
N THR A 106 -22.58 -9.68 -32.40
CA THR A 106 -21.70 -10.20 -31.35
C THR A 106 -20.51 -9.25 -31.22
N ILE A 107 -20.17 -8.84 -29.99
CA ILE A 107 -19.01 -8.01 -29.69
C ILE A 107 -18.09 -8.82 -28.78
N THR A 108 -16.87 -9.11 -29.26
CA THR A 108 -15.91 -9.99 -28.58
C THR A 108 -14.57 -9.29 -28.41
N GLY A 109 -14.06 -9.24 -27.19
CA GLY A 109 -12.71 -8.75 -26.88
C GLY A 109 -11.62 -9.71 -27.36
N GLU A 110 -10.39 -9.21 -27.52
CA GLU A 110 -9.24 -10.01 -27.97
C GLU A 110 -8.89 -11.20 -27.03
N ASP A 111 -9.31 -11.14 -25.76
CA ASP A 111 -9.18 -12.20 -24.76
C ASP A 111 -10.32 -13.25 -24.82
N GLY A 112 -11.31 -13.02 -25.70
CA GLY A 112 -12.49 -13.87 -25.87
C GLY A 112 -13.67 -13.49 -24.98
N THR A 113 -13.59 -12.44 -24.15
CA THR A 113 -14.76 -11.93 -23.42
C THR A 113 -15.82 -11.42 -24.40
N LYS A 114 -17.09 -11.67 -24.08
CA LYS A 114 -18.21 -11.23 -24.92
C LYS A 114 -18.95 -10.10 -24.21
N LEU A 115 -18.83 -8.90 -24.74
CA LEU A 115 -19.62 -7.74 -24.29
C LEU A 115 -21.09 -7.91 -24.72
N VAL A 116 -21.29 -8.45 -25.93
CA VAL A 116 -22.59 -8.77 -26.51
C VAL A 116 -22.52 -10.14 -27.16
N ASP A 117 -23.47 -11.03 -26.84
CA ASP A 117 -23.53 -12.36 -27.44
C ASP A 117 -24.89 -12.61 -28.12
N GLY A 118 -24.95 -12.33 -29.42
CA GLY A 118 -26.08 -12.71 -30.26
C GLY A 118 -27.31 -11.81 -30.10
N GLN A 119 -27.13 -10.53 -29.78
CA GLN A 119 -28.24 -9.58 -29.75
C GLN A 119 -28.77 -9.34 -31.15
N THR A 120 -30.07 -9.07 -31.32
CA THR A 120 -30.70 -8.97 -32.65
C THR A 120 -31.33 -7.62 -32.93
N ALA A 121 -31.32 -7.23 -34.21
CA ALA A 121 -32.04 -6.10 -34.79
C ALA A 121 -32.71 -6.50 -36.11
N LYS A 122 -33.48 -5.59 -36.70
CA LYS A 122 -34.13 -5.78 -38.00
C LYS A 122 -33.62 -4.80 -39.04
N VAL A 123 -33.54 -5.26 -40.29
CA VAL A 123 -33.28 -4.39 -41.44
C VAL A 123 -34.52 -3.53 -41.73
N ASN A 124 -34.32 -2.22 -41.77
CA ASN A 124 -35.34 -1.24 -42.14
C ASN A 124 -35.63 -1.26 -43.65
N ALA A 125 -36.73 -0.64 -44.06
CA ALA A 125 -37.13 -0.57 -45.47
C ALA A 125 -36.13 0.17 -46.38
N ASP A 126 -35.30 1.05 -45.80
CA ASP A 126 -34.23 1.77 -46.50
C ASP A 126 -32.89 1.01 -46.51
N GLY A 127 -32.85 -0.20 -45.95
CA GLY A 127 -31.66 -1.04 -45.86
C GLY A 127 -30.78 -0.76 -44.64
N THR A 128 -31.12 0.19 -43.77
CA THR A 128 -30.36 0.48 -42.53
C THR A 128 -30.70 -0.52 -41.41
N TRP A 129 -29.81 -0.66 -40.44
CA TRP A 129 -30.06 -1.41 -39.20
C TRP A 129 -29.30 -0.77 -38.03
N SER A 130 -29.79 -0.98 -36.81
CA SER A 130 -29.14 -0.48 -35.59
C SER A 130 -29.47 -1.36 -34.39
N VAL A 131 -28.50 -1.55 -33.49
CA VAL A 131 -28.63 -2.26 -32.22
C VAL A 131 -28.20 -1.33 -31.08
N ASN A 132 -29.00 -1.28 -30.02
CA ASN A 132 -28.67 -0.56 -28.79
C ASN A 132 -27.91 -1.50 -27.85
N VAL A 133 -26.65 -1.20 -27.56
CA VAL A 133 -25.80 -1.96 -26.65
C VAL A 133 -25.84 -1.32 -25.27
N VAL A 134 -26.51 -1.96 -24.32
CA VAL A 134 -26.67 -1.46 -22.94
C VAL A 134 -25.37 -1.68 -22.16
N THR A 135 -24.83 -0.60 -21.60
CA THR A 135 -23.64 -0.61 -20.74
C THR A 135 -23.96 -0.20 -19.31
N VAL A 136 -25.10 0.44 -19.06
CA VAL A 136 -25.57 0.83 -17.72
C VAL A 136 -27.05 0.50 -17.58
N THR A 137 -27.44 -0.13 -16.47
CA THR A 137 -28.85 -0.35 -16.11
C THR A 137 -29.10 0.15 -14.71
N THR A 138 -29.94 1.17 -14.57
CA THR A 138 -30.38 1.74 -13.29
C THR A 138 -31.80 1.26 -12.99
N THR A 139 -31.97 0.54 -11.89
CA THR A 139 -33.27 0.05 -11.41
C THR A 139 -33.65 0.84 -10.16
N THR A 140 -34.70 1.64 -10.26
CA THR A 140 -35.32 2.39 -9.16
C THR A 140 -36.57 1.64 -8.71
N VAL A 141 -36.73 1.39 -7.42
CA VAL A 141 -37.83 0.61 -6.86
C VAL A 141 -38.52 1.43 -5.79
N GLU A 142 -39.62 2.04 -6.18
CA GLU A 142 -40.50 2.80 -5.30
C GLU A 142 -41.55 1.87 -4.68
N THR A 143 -41.81 1.89 -3.37
CA THR A 143 -42.92 1.12 -2.74
C THR A 143 -43.78 2.06 -1.91
N GLY A 144 -45.10 2.11 -2.10
CA GLY A 144 -46.00 3.02 -1.35
C GLY A 144 -46.36 4.32 -2.09
N ASP A 145 -47.14 5.20 -1.46
CA ASP A 145 -47.53 6.51 -2.03
C ASP A 145 -46.46 7.56 -1.68
N PRO A 146 -45.87 8.28 -2.65
CA PRO A 146 -44.94 9.38 -2.37
C PRO A 146 -45.52 10.48 -1.45
N ALA A 147 -46.84 10.62 -1.38
CA ALA A 147 -47.52 11.53 -0.47
C ALA A 147 -47.68 10.97 0.96
N ASP A 148 -47.59 9.65 1.14
CA ASP A 148 -47.52 8.98 2.44
C ASP A 148 -46.04 8.76 2.80
N GLU A 149 -45.46 9.81 3.37
CA GLU A 149 -44.07 9.79 3.77
C GLU A 149 -43.75 8.71 4.81
N GLU A 150 -44.69 7.93 5.36
CA GLU A 150 -44.40 6.91 6.39
C GLU A 150 -44.16 5.52 5.81
N ASN A 151 -44.74 5.22 4.65
CA ASN A 151 -44.75 3.89 4.05
C ASN A 151 -44.18 3.83 2.63
N TYR A 152 -43.68 4.95 2.11
CA TYR A 152 -42.97 4.99 0.83
C TYR A 152 -41.59 4.29 0.94
N THR A 153 -40.89 3.83 -0.09
CA THR A 153 -39.44 3.47 -0.08
C THR A 153 -38.92 3.70 -1.48
N ASN A 154 -37.62 3.97 -1.68
CA ASN A 154 -37.00 4.04 -3.01
C ASN A 154 -35.59 3.45 -2.99
N GLU A 155 -35.44 2.26 -3.57
CA GLU A 155 -34.15 1.58 -3.72
C GLU A 155 -33.63 1.80 -5.14
N VAL A 156 -32.41 2.31 -5.29
CA VAL A 156 -31.75 2.47 -6.60
C VAL A 156 -30.60 1.47 -6.68
N THR A 157 -30.57 0.68 -7.76
CA THR A 157 -29.48 -0.26 -8.05
C THR A 157 -28.98 -0.03 -9.46
N THR A 158 -27.69 0.22 -9.63
CA THR A 158 -27.06 0.44 -10.93
C THR A 158 -26.11 -0.72 -11.24
N SER A 159 -26.26 -1.34 -12.42
CA SER A 159 -25.31 -2.34 -12.93
C SER A 159 -24.58 -1.81 -14.16
N TYR A 160 -23.27 -2.11 -14.22
CA TYR A 160 -22.38 -1.71 -15.30
C TYR A 160 -21.92 -2.93 -16.10
N ASN A 161 -21.95 -2.82 -17.42
CA ASN A 161 -21.46 -3.79 -18.40
C ASN A 161 -20.70 -3.04 -19.50
N ALA A 162 -19.73 -2.21 -19.10
CA ALA A 162 -18.93 -1.41 -20.01
C ALA A 162 -17.71 -2.20 -20.53
N PRO A 163 -17.26 -1.98 -21.77
CA PRO A 163 -15.99 -2.51 -22.26
C PRO A 163 -14.80 -1.91 -21.51
N THR A 164 -13.71 -2.67 -21.42
CA THR A 164 -12.37 -2.16 -21.11
C THR A 164 -11.84 -1.30 -22.27
N PHE A 165 -11.04 -0.27 -21.97
CA PHE A 165 -10.63 0.71 -22.98
C PHE A 165 -9.30 0.37 -23.66
N ASP A 166 -8.46 -0.44 -23.03
CA ASP A 166 -7.11 -0.82 -23.47
C ASP A 166 -7.09 -2.10 -24.33
N GLN A 167 -8.28 -2.59 -24.69
CA GLN A 167 -8.49 -3.81 -25.46
C GLN A 167 -9.15 -3.51 -26.81
N LYS A 168 -8.77 -4.30 -27.83
CA LYS A 168 -9.49 -4.34 -29.10
C LYS A 168 -10.71 -5.25 -29.01
N TYR A 169 -11.80 -4.83 -29.65
CA TYR A 169 -13.01 -5.64 -29.81
C TYR A 169 -13.33 -5.88 -31.28
N THR A 170 -13.69 -7.11 -31.61
CA THR A 170 -14.31 -7.46 -32.89
C THR A 170 -15.82 -7.38 -32.77
N VAL A 171 -16.44 -6.59 -33.65
CA VAL A 171 -17.88 -6.46 -33.82
C VAL A 171 -18.27 -7.24 -35.06
N SER A 172 -18.88 -8.40 -34.85
CA SER A 172 -19.39 -9.27 -35.92
C SER A 172 -20.89 -9.08 -36.06
N VAL A 173 -21.34 -8.81 -37.28
CA VAL A 173 -22.76 -8.85 -37.63
C VAL A 173 -23.05 -9.94 -38.64
N VAL A 174 -24.14 -10.67 -38.42
CA VAL A 174 -24.57 -11.78 -39.26
C VAL A 174 -26.03 -11.61 -39.62
N THR A 175 -26.36 -11.74 -40.90
CA THR A 175 -27.74 -11.83 -41.36
C THR A 175 -27.89 -12.99 -42.33
N THR A 176 -29.12 -13.45 -42.56
CA THR A 176 -29.40 -14.53 -43.51
C THR A 176 -30.30 -14.03 -44.63
N ALA A 177 -29.81 -14.04 -45.87
CA ALA A 177 -30.62 -13.73 -47.05
C ALA A 177 -30.43 -14.82 -48.10
N ASN A 178 -31.51 -15.16 -48.82
CA ASN A 178 -31.52 -16.23 -49.83
C ASN A 178 -31.04 -17.61 -49.32
N GLY A 179 -31.13 -17.86 -48.01
CA GLY A 179 -30.69 -19.11 -47.39
C GLY A 179 -29.19 -19.19 -47.09
N GLU A 180 -28.44 -18.12 -47.31
CA GLU A 180 -27.00 -18.02 -47.00
C GLU A 180 -26.75 -16.98 -45.90
N ALA A 181 -25.78 -17.26 -45.04
CA ALA A 181 -25.33 -16.32 -44.01
C ALA A 181 -24.34 -15.33 -44.61
N ILE A 182 -24.61 -14.04 -44.42
CA ILE A 182 -23.78 -12.92 -44.82
C ILE A 182 -23.21 -12.32 -43.55
N ARG A 183 -21.92 -12.01 -43.57
CA ARG A 183 -21.19 -11.53 -42.41
C ARG A 183 -20.45 -10.26 -42.75
N ASP A 184 -20.38 -9.39 -41.76
CA ASP A 184 -19.44 -8.30 -41.74
C ASP A 184 -18.79 -8.22 -40.35
N GLU A 185 -17.50 -7.92 -40.34
CA GLU A 185 -16.68 -7.92 -39.13
C GLU A 185 -15.79 -6.69 -39.13
N ASP A 186 -16.06 -5.80 -38.17
CA ASP A 186 -15.22 -4.64 -37.89
C ASP A 186 -14.49 -4.83 -36.57
N VAL A 187 -13.42 -4.10 -36.38
CA VAL A 187 -12.64 -4.07 -35.14
C VAL A 187 -12.79 -2.69 -34.51
N THR A 188 -12.43 -2.55 -33.25
CA THR A 188 -12.28 -1.25 -32.59
C THR A 188 -10.82 -1.04 -32.24
N GLU A 189 -10.41 0.22 -32.15
CA GLU A 189 -9.08 0.55 -31.67
C GLU A 189 -9.08 0.62 -30.14
N SER A 190 -8.04 0.06 -29.53
CA SER A 190 -7.78 0.20 -28.10
C SER A 190 -7.11 1.54 -27.80
N ALA A 191 -7.32 2.06 -26.59
CA ALA A 191 -6.49 3.10 -26.03
C ALA A 191 -5.00 2.65 -25.98
N PRO A 192 -4.05 3.61 -26.03
CA PRO A 192 -2.64 3.31 -25.82
C PRO A 192 -2.40 2.61 -24.48
N LYS A 193 -1.41 1.72 -24.43
CA LYS A 193 -1.01 1.02 -23.19
C LYS A 193 0.50 0.82 -23.11
N VAL A 194 1.00 0.64 -21.89
CA VAL A 194 2.42 0.39 -21.63
C VAL A 194 2.78 -1.06 -21.95
N VAL A 195 3.78 -1.28 -22.82
CA VAL A 195 4.27 -2.62 -23.22
C VAL A 195 5.58 -3.05 -22.56
N ASP A 196 6.40 -2.09 -22.14
CA ASP A 196 7.63 -2.33 -21.39
C ASP A 196 7.78 -1.22 -20.35
N ILE A 197 8.25 -1.57 -19.17
CA ILE A 197 8.48 -0.66 -18.05
C ILE A 197 9.61 -1.21 -17.17
N TYR A 198 10.60 -0.36 -16.87
CA TYR A 198 11.77 -0.75 -16.07
C TYR A 198 12.42 0.49 -15.43
N LEU A 199 13.20 0.27 -14.38
CA LEU A 199 14.13 1.26 -13.87
C LEU A 199 15.52 1.04 -14.48
N GLN A 200 16.25 2.13 -14.68
CA GLN A 200 17.64 2.08 -15.11
C GLN A 200 18.52 2.70 -14.03
N ASP A 201 19.38 1.87 -13.48
CA ASP A 201 20.51 2.28 -12.65
C ASP A 201 21.72 2.54 -13.55
N ASN A 202 22.35 3.70 -13.39
CA ASN A 202 23.37 4.22 -14.30
C ASN A 202 24.80 4.21 -13.73
N LEU A 203 25.08 3.44 -12.67
CA LEU A 203 26.31 3.51 -11.87
C LEU A 203 26.47 4.88 -11.19
N THR A 204 25.76 5.04 -10.08
CA THR A 204 26.08 6.01 -9.03
C THR A 204 25.92 5.32 -7.67
N ASP A 205 26.85 4.42 -7.38
CA ASP A 205 27.25 4.11 -6.02
C ASP A 205 27.62 5.40 -5.28
N ASP A 206 26.68 5.98 -4.55
CA ASP A 206 26.83 7.25 -3.81
C ASP A 206 27.77 7.15 -2.58
N VAL A 207 28.77 6.26 -2.63
CA VAL A 207 29.84 6.10 -1.64
C VAL A 207 31.20 6.27 -2.32
N ALA A 208 32.11 7.02 -1.69
CA ALA A 208 33.49 7.11 -2.16
C ALA A 208 34.14 5.71 -2.25
N ASP A 209 34.94 5.47 -3.30
CA ASP A 209 35.74 4.25 -3.49
C ASP A 209 35.01 2.96 -3.90
N VAL A 210 33.75 2.99 -4.35
CA VAL A 210 33.09 1.75 -4.83
C VAL A 210 33.81 1.09 -6.00
N ALA A 211 34.51 1.82 -6.87
CA ALA A 211 35.36 1.22 -7.91
C ALA A 211 36.50 0.34 -7.33
N GLN A 212 36.78 0.38 -6.02
CA GLN A 212 37.67 -0.54 -5.32
C GLN A 212 36.98 -1.87 -4.96
N TYR A 213 35.65 -1.89 -4.91
CA TYR A 213 34.81 -3.03 -4.54
C TYR A 213 34.08 -3.65 -5.75
N TYR A 214 33.77 -2.86 -6.78
CA TYR A 214 32.96 -3.26 -7.94
C TYR A 214 33.58 -2.84 -9.28
N THR A 215 33.05 -3.43 -10.35
CA THR A 215 33.33 -3.20 -11.76
C THR A 215 32.02 -3.04 -12.52
N ASN A 216 32.03 -2.40 -13.71
CA ASN A 216 30.80 -2.14 -14.48
C ASN A 216 30.03 -3.40 -14.97
N ASN A 217 30.54 -4.60 -14.72
CA ASN A 217 29.88 -5.87 -15.05
C ASN A 217 29.31 -6.58 -13.82
N ASP A 218 29.42 -5.97 -12.64
CA ASP A 218 28.90 -6.54 -11.40
C ASP A 218 27.35 -6.49 -11.36
N PRO A 219 26.72 -7.39 -10.58
CA PRO A 219 25.29 -7.65 -10.69
C PRO A 219 24.39 -6.48 -10.29
N TYR A 220 24.95 -5.44 -9.67
CA TYR A 220 24.25 -4.30 -9.08
C TYR A 220 23.88 -3.19 -10.10
N VAL A 221 24.45 -3.21 -11.31
CA VAL A 221 24.32 -2.11 -12.29
C VAL A 221 23.46 -2.47 -13.49
N GLY A 222 22.46 -1.65 -13.80
CA GLY A 222 21.77 -1.66 -15.09
C GLY A 222 20.25 -1.70 -14.99
N ARG A 223 19.58 -2.32 -15.97
CA ARG A 223 18.12 -2.52 -15.97
C ARG A 223 17.65 -3.25 -14.72
N ILE A 224 16.65 -2.69 -14.05
CA ILE A 224 15.94 -3.27 -12.91
C ILE A 224 14.53 -3.59 -13.39
N ASP A 225 14.19 -4.87 -13.36
CA ASP A 225 12.83 -5.32 -13.64
C ASP A 225 12.03 -5.26 -12.33
N GLY A 226 10.80 -4.76 -12.40
CA GLY A 226 9.96 -4.56 -11.22
C GLY A 226 9.52 -5.89 -10.60
N MET A 227 9.16 -5.85 -9.31
CA MET A 227 8.63 -7.02 -8.62
C MET A 227 7.19 -7.35 -9.04
N ASN A 228 6.84 -8.64 -8.98
CA ASN A 228 5.48 -9.09 -9.16
C ASN A 228 4.72 -9.01 -7.83
N GLY A 229 3.91 -7.97 -7.65
CA GLY A 229 3.03 -7.79 -6.48
C GLY A 229 3.52 -6.76 -5.48
N THR A 230 3.08 -6.89 -4.22
CA THR A 230 3.41 -5.99 -3.09
C THR A 230 4.27 -6.67 -2.02
N ASP A 231 4.63 -7.94 -2.20
CA ASP A 231 5.41 -8.67 -1.20
C ASP A 231 6.87 -8.21 -1.21
N ALA A 232 7.13 -7.33 -0.25
CA ALA A 232 8.41 -6.81 0.16
C ALA A 232 9.57 -7.81 0.01
N MET A 233 9.37 -9.05 0.42
CA MET A 233 10.42 -10.07 0.56
C MET A 233 10.91 -10.62 -0.80
N THR A 234 10.28 -10.23 -1.91
CA THR A 234 10.62 -10.74 -3.25
C THR A 234 11.71 -9.93 -3.96
N ALA A 235 11.93 -8.68 -3.55
CA ALA A 235 12.93 -7.79 -4.13
C ALA A 235 14.32 -8.02 -3.53
N VAL A 236 14.97 -9.12 -3.94
CA VAL A 236 16.32 -9.55 -3.51
C VAL A 236 17.40 -9.36 -4.59
N SER A 237 17.04 -8.83 -5.77
CA SER A 237 17.95 -8.61 -6.89
C SER A 237 17.37 -7.61 -7.88
N ARG A 238 18.18 -7.11 -8.83
CA ARG A 238 17.70 -6.26 -9.92
C ARG A 238 16.61 -6.88 -10.79
N ALA A 239 16.64 -8.20 -10.98
CA ALA A 239 15.60 -8.91 -11.75
C ALA A 239 14.25 -8.98 -11.01
N THR A 240 14.26 -8.66 -9.71
CA THR A 240 13.07 -8.66 -8.86
C THR A 240 12.82 -7.31 -8.21
N GLY A 241 13.44 -6.23 -8.70
CA GLY A 241 13.12 -4.87 -8.30
C GLY A 241 14.00 -4.25 -7.21
N LEU A 242 15.16 -4.82 -6.87
CA LEU A 242 16.08 -4.23 -5.89
C LEU A 242 17.10 -3.28 -6.56
N THR A 243 17.28 -2.09 -5.98
CA THR A 243 18.32 -1.12 -6.36
C THR A 243 18.72 -0.28 -5.15
N ASN A 244 19.93 0.29 -5.20
CA ASN A 244 20.42 1.30 -4.27
C ASN A 244 20.57 2.69 -4.89
N ASP A 245 20.09 2.91 -6.12
CA ASP A 245 20.19 4.20 -6.81
C ASP A 245 18.94 5.06 -6.49
N PRO A 246 19.06 6.10 -5.62
CA PRO A 246 17.94 6.97 -5.29
C PRO A 246 17.51 7.86 -6.47
N ASN A 247 18.28 7.89 -7.55
CA ASN A 247 18.03 8.65 -8.78
C ASN A 247 17.63 7.75 -9.96
N ALA A 248 17.35 6.47 -9.70
CA ALA A 248 17.02 5.49 -10.74
C ALA A 248 15.90 6.01 -11.65
N SER A 249 16.18 6.03 -12.96
CA SER A 249 15.24 6.59 -13.94
C SER A 249 14.20 5.56 -14.37
N LEU A 250 12.93 5.93 -14.32
CA LEU A 250 11.82 5.11 -14.84
C LEU A 250 11.72 5.27 -16.35
N HIS A 251 11.82 4.16 -17.05
CA HIS A 251 11.62 4.07 -18.49
C HIS A 251 10.39 3.24 -18.79
N PHE A 252 9.54 3.71 -19.71
CA PHE A 252 8.43 2.92 -20.21
C PHE A 252 8.13 3.23 -21.68
N THR A 253 7.55 2.26 -22.37
CA THR A 253 7.22 2.35 -23.79
C THR A 253 5.74 2.10 -24.01
N LEU A 254 5.09 2.99 -24.78
CA LEU A 254 3.70 2.79 -25.22
C LEU A 254 3.65 1.92 -26.48
N ASP A 255 2.57 1.14 -26.65
CA ASP A 255 2.32 0.36 -27.87
C ASP A 255 2.08 1.24 -29.10
N LYS A 256 1.49 2.41 -28.90
CA LYS A 256 1.15 3.39 -29.94
C LYS A 256 1.11 4.82 -29.39
N ALA A 257 1.03 5.81 -30.28
CA ALA A 257 1.00 7.22 -29.90
C ALA A 257 -0.33 7.61 -29.25
N LEU A 258 -0.28 8.62 -28.36
CA LEU A 258 -1.47 9.24 -27.79
C LEU A 258 -2.32 9.93 -28.87
N GLN A 259 -3.64 9.86 -28.72
CA GLN A 259 -4.58 10.63 -29.52
C GLN A 259 -4.87 12.01 -28.91
N ALA A 260 -5.52 12.88 -29.67
CA ALA A 260 -5.88 14.22 -29.21
C ALA A 260 -6.72 14.17 -27.93
N GLY A 261 -6.25 14.87 -26.89
CA GLY A 261 -6.91 14.94 -25.57
C GLY A 261 -6.48 13.83 -24.60
N GLN A 262 -5.64 12.88 -25.01
CA GLN A 262 -5.07 11.88 -24.10
C GLN A 262 -3.74 12.36 -23.51
N THR A 263 -3.47 11.99 -22.27
CA THR A 263 -2.23 12.32 -21.55
C THR A 263 -1.67 11.10 -20.83
N VAL A 264 -0.34 11.08 -20.62
CA VAL A 264 0.27 10.15 -19.68
C VAL A 264 0.36 10.83 -18.32
N LYS A 265 -0.04 10.11 -17.27
CA LYS A 265 0.15 10.49 -15.88
C LYS A 265 0.98 9.43 -15.18
N VAL A 266 1.95 9.87 -14.37
CA VAL A 266 2.80 8.98 -13.59
C VAL A 266 2.73 9.39 -12.13
N LEU A 267 2.25 8.46 -11.32
CA LEU A 267 2.10 8.61 -9.89
C LEU A 267 3.11 7.70 -9.20
N ARG A 268 3.86 8.23 -8.23
CA ARG A 268 4.77 7.47 -7.38
C ARG A 268 4.13 7.29 -6.01
N TYR A 269 4.06 6.05 -5.54
CA TYR A 269 3.57 5.70 -4.23
C TYR A 269 4.67 5.08 -3.36
N THR A 270 4.63 5.31 -2.06
CA THR A 270 5.28 4.43 -1.08
C THR A 270 4.30 3.29 -0.71
N ILE A 271 4.81 2.08 -0.45
CA ILE A 271 4.00 0.94 -0.04
C ILE A 271 4.35 0.49 1.38
N LEU A 272 3.33 0.41 2.24
CA LEU A 272 3.44 -0.05 3.62
C LEU A 272 2.38 -1.11 3.93
N GLU A 273 2.76 -2.22 4.58
CA GLU A 273 1.89 -3.40 4.82
C GLU A 273 1.08 -3.84 3.56
N GLY A 274 1.65 -3.61 2.37
CA GLY A 274 1.03 -3.92 1.07
C GLY A 274 -0.01 -2.91 0.57
N GLN A 275 -0.23 -1.80 1.27
CA GLN A 275 -1.10 -0.68 0.88
C GLN A 275 -0.28 0.49 0.34
N GLU A 276 -0.85 1.23 -0.61
CA GLU A 276 -0.29 2.51 -1.09
C GLU A 276 -0.60 3.59 -0.06
N THR A 277 0.40 4.38 0.33
CA THR A 277 0.26 5.43 1.34
C THR A 277 0.60 6.80 0.77
N ALA A 278 1.88 7.18 0.77
CA ALA A 278 2.39 8.43 0.22
C ALA A 278 2.14 8.51 -1.29
N LEU A 279 1.68 9.65 -1.82
CA LEU A 279 1.46 9.86 -3.25
C LEU A 279 2.21 11.11 -3.74
N THR A 280 3.03 10.95 -4.79
CA THR A 280 3.62 12.06 -5.56
C THR A 280 3.21 11.97 -7.02
N ASP A 281 2.60 13.02 -7.56
CA ASP A 281 2.39 13.16 -9.01
C ASP A 281 3.67 13.68 -9.67
N VAL A 282 4.38 12.81 -10.40
CA VAL A 282 5.66 13.11 -11.05
C VAL A 282 5.50 13.39 -12.55
N SER A 283 4.26 13.55 -13.02
CA SER A 283 3.96 13.64 -14.46
C SER A 283 4.63 14.84 -15.13
N ALA A 284 4.85 15.94 -14.39
CA ALA A 284 5.45 17.16 -14.90
C ALA A 284 6.96 17.04 -15.20
N GLU A 285 7.64 16.04 -14.61
CA GLU A 285 9.09 15.82 -14.74
C GLU A 285 9.45 14.85 -15.87
N MET A 286 8.45 14.27 -16.52
CA MET A 286 8.65 13.30 -17.60
C MET A 286 9.17 13.95 -18.88
N THR A 287 9.97 13.19 -19.61
CA THR A 287 10.35 13.48 -20.99
C THR A 287 9.99 12.31 -21.89
N ASN A 288 9.80 12.58 -23.19
CA ASN A 288 9.48 11.53 -24.14
C ASN A 288 10.16 11.75 -25.50
N ASN A 289 10.44 10.64 -26.18
CA ASN A 289 10.94 10.60 -27.55
C ASN A 289 10.09 9.62 -28.38
N GLY A 290 9.00 10.12 -28.94
CA GLY A 290 8.03 9.27 -29.62
C GLY A 290 7.22 8.43 -28.62
N LEU A 291 7.40 7.11 -28.65
CA LEU A 291 6.70 6.15 -27.79
C LEU A 291 7.44 5.84 -26.48
N GLU A 292 8.71 6.24 -26.40
CA GLU A 292 9.57 6.02 -25.24
C GLU A 292 9.45 7.21 -24.30
N TYR A 293 9.14 6.93 -23.03
CA TYR A 293 9.03 7.92 -21.97
C TYR A 293 10.10 7.65 -20.92
N THR A 294 10.55 8.71 -20.28
CA THR A 294 11.54 8.65 -19.20
C THR A 294 11.19 9.67 -18.14
N TYR A 295 11.12 9.20 -16.90
CA TYR A 295 11.10 10.03 -15.70
C TYR A 295 12.43 9.83 -14.96
N THR A 296 13.11 10.93 -14.64
CA THR A 296 14.30 10.93 -13.78
C THR A 296 13.97 11.85 -12.61
N PRO A 297 14.07 11.38 -11.36
CA PRO A 297 13.88 12.23 -10.20
C PRO A 297 14.77 13.48 -10.28
N SER A 298 14.17 14.66 -10.12
CA SER A 298 14.93 15.92 -10.09
C SER A 298 15.72 16.10 -8.78
N GLU A 299 15.26 15.45 -7.71
CA GLU A 299 15.92 15.31 -6.43
C GLU A 299 16.05 13.84 -6.08
N ALA A 300 17.14 13.45 -5.42
CA ALA A 300 17.36 12.09 -4.97
C ALA A 300 16.25 11.68 -4.01
N LEU A 301 15.74 10.45 -4.16
CA LEU A 301 14.87 9.86 -3.15
C LEU A 301 15.59 9.80 -1.80
N PRO A 302 14.86 9.94 -0.68
CA PRO A 302 15.45 9.85 0.65
C PRO A 302 16.22 8.55 0.86
N GLU A 303 17.29 8.62 1.65
CA GLU A 303 17.99 7.44 2.10
C GLU A 303 17.03 6.49 2.84
N THR A 304 17.24 5.18 2.66
CA THR A 304 16.31 4.17 3.14
C THR A 304 17.02 2.84 3.33
N LEU A 305 16.58 2.09 4.35
CA LEU A 305 16.96 0.69 4.52
C LEU A 305 16.17 -0.25 3.62
N ASN A 306 14.89 0.01 3.38
CA ASN A 306 14.02 -1.01 2.78
C ASN A 306 12.68 -0.50 2.18
N THR A 307 12.59 0.76 1.79
CA THR A 307 11.36 1.38 1.27
C THR A 307 10.93 0.77 -0.06
N LEU A 308 9.63 0.43 -0.14
CA LEU A 308 8.97 -0.02 -1.35
C LEU A 308 8.29 1.15 -2.04
N TYR A 309 8.52 1.27 -3.33
CA TYR A 309 7.89 2.25 -4.17
C TYR A 309 7.09 1.59 -5.29
N ARG A 310 6.02 2.24 -5.72
CA ARG A 310 5.27 1.89 -6.93
C ARG A 310 5.05 3.10 -7.81
N TYR A 311 5.42 2.95 -9.07
CA TYR A 311 4.93 3.83 -10.12
C TYR A 311 3.63 3.25 -10.70
N LYS A 312 2.60 4.09 -10.81
CA LYS A 312 1.44 3.84 -11.66
C LYS A 312 1.53 4.74 -12.88
N VAL A 313 1.67 4.14 -14.05
CA VAL A 313 1.61 4.83 -15.33
C VAL A 313 0.20 4.70 -15.87
N LEU A 314 -0.53 5.81 -15.89
CA LEU A 314 -1.92 5.90 -16.33
C LEU A 314 -1.99 6.64 -17.66
N ILE A 315 -2.84 6.16 -18.57
CA ILE A 315 -3.24 6.91 -19.75
C ILE A 315 -4.63 7.46 -19.49
N GLU A 316 -4.75 8.78 -19.39
CA GLU A 316 -6.00 9.46 -19.09
C GLU A 316 -6.60 10.09 -20.35
N ASP A 317 -7.92 10.27 -20.36
CA ASP A 317 -8.61 11.13 -21.32
C ASP A 317 -8.65 12.61 -20.90
N GLU A 318 -9.29 13.45 -21.72
CA GLU A 318 -9.34 14.90 -21.51
C GLU A 318 -10.14 15.31 -20.25
N GLN A 319 -10.86 14.38 -19.62
CA GLN A 319 -11.57 14.56 -18.35
C GLN A 319 -10.84 13.92 -17.16
N GLY A 320 -9.63 13.39 -17.35
CA GLY A 320 -8.85 12.72 -16.31
C GLY A 320 -9.35 11.32 -15.97
N ARG A 321 -10.07 10.65 -16.88
CA ARG A 321 -10.53 9.26 -16.67
C ARG A 321 -9.48 8.29 -17.19
N ASP A 322 -9.15 7.29 -16.37
CA ASP A 322 -8.20 6.24 -16.73
C ASP A 322 -8.72 5.39 -17.90
N LEU A 323 -7.93 5.34 -18.97
CA LEU A 323 -8.13 4.51 -20.15
C LEU A 323 -7.30 3.22 -20.07
N SER A 324 -6.08 3.31 -19.57
CA SER A 324 -5.22 2.16 -19.32
C SER A 324 -4.25 2.47 -18.19
N GLY A 325 -3.71 1.43 -17.55
CA GLY A 325 -2.80 1.58 -16.43
C GLY A 325 -1.77 0.46 -16.38
N LYS A 326 -0.56 0.78 -15.89
CA LYS A 326 0.48 -0.19 -15.62
C LYS A 326 1.24 0.15 -14.35
N ASP A 327 1.31 -0.82 -13.46
CA ASP A 327 2.06 -0.70 -12.21
C ASP A 327 3.49 -1.22 -12.40
N PHE A 328 4.43 -0.54 -11.75
CA PHE A 328 5.81 -0.97 -11.59
C PHE A 328 6.23 -0.78 -10.14
N THR A 329 6.49 -1.88 -9.44
CA THR A 329 6.87 -1.87 -8.02
C THR A 329 8.35 -2.21 -7.89
N TYR A 330 9.07 -1.54 -7.01
CA TYR A 330 10.49 -1.79 -6.73
C TYR A 330 10.84 -1.45 -5.28
N ARG A 331 12.00 -1.88 -4.83
CA ARG A 331 12.59 -1.62 -3.51
C ARG A 331 13.83 -0.76 -3.67
N LEU A 332 13.88 0.35 -2.94
CA LEU A 332 15.06 1.17 -2.78
C LEU A 332 15.71 0.87 -1.43
N ASP A 333 16.98 0.52 -1.47
CA ASP A 333 17.80 0.24 -0.29
C ASP A 333 19.17 0.87 -0.49
N THR A 334 19.43 1.96 0.24
CA THR A 334 20.64 2.78 0.09
C THR A 334 21.62 2.61 1.25
N ILE A 335 21.27 1.85 2.30
CA ILE A 335 22.04 1.76 3.54
C ILE A 335 22.16 0.30 3.98
N VAL A 336 23.37 -0.11 4.34
CA VAL A 336 23.58 -1.43 4.99
C VAL A 336 23.03 -1.41 6.41
N GLU A 337 22.07 -2.28 6.73
CA GLU A 337 21.55 -2.41 8.08
C GLU A 337 22.51 -3.20 8.99
N ASN A 338 22.79 -2.73 10.22
CA ASN A 338 23.59 -3.51 11.15
C ASN A 338 22.87 -4.81 11.58
N MET A 339 23.58 -5.93 11.48
CA MET A 339 23.09 -7.28 11.81
C MET A 339 23.10 -7.56 13.31
N ASN A 340 22.03 -8.15 13.83
CA ASN A 340 21.90 -8.46 15.25
C ASN A 340 22.82 -9.64 15.65
N VAL A 341 23.51 -9.52 16.78
CA VAL A 341 24.35 -10.62 17.31
C VAL A 341 23.48 -11.65 18.04
N ALA A 342 23.14 -12.73 17.34
CA ALA A 342 22.40 -13.86 17.90
C ALA A 342 23.25 -14.70 18.87
N VAL A 343 24.54 -14.89 18.58
CA VAL A 343 25.49 -15.55 19.49
C VAL A 343 26.86 -14.90 19.47
N LEU A 344 27.49 -14.87 20.64
CA LEU A 344 28.88 -14.52 20.82
C LEU A 344 29.45 -15.44 21.88
N ASP A 345 29.95 -16.59 21.42
CA ASP A 345 30.48 -17.65 22.26
C ASP A 345 32.00 -17.55 22.31
N THR A 346 32.48 -17.01 23.43
CA THR A 346 33.91 -16.76 23.63
C THR A 346 34.69 -18.03 23.96
N ASP A 347 34.02 -19.10 24.42
CA ASP A 347 34.65 -20.39 24.68
C ASP A 347 34.85 -21.17 23.37
N LYS A 348 33.86 -21.09 22.46
CA LYS A 348 33.91 -21.71 21.13
C LYS A 348 34.58 -20.83 20.08
N ASN A 349 34.86 -19.56 20.38
CA ASN A 349 35.39 -18.58 19.45
C ASN A 349 34.49 -18.40 18.21
N ILE A 350 33.19 -18.23 18.42
CA ILE A 350 32.24 -18.01 17.32
C ILE A 350 31.38 -16.77 17.60
N MET A 351 31.05 -16.05 16.53
CA MET A 351 29.99 -15.05 16.52
C MET A 351 28.98 -15.44 15.44
N VAL A 352 27.70 -15.28 15.74
CA VAL A 352 26.60 -15.52 14.80
C VAL A 352 25.82 -14.22 14.68
N LEU A 353 25.83 -13.68 13.47
CA LEU A 353 25.09 -12.47 13.08
C LEU A 353 23.80 -12.91 12.38
N LYS A 354 22.68 -12.26 12.72
CA LYS A 354 21.38 -12.46 12.09
C LYS A 354 21.15 -11.34 11.07
N ALA A 355 20.83 -11.71 9.83
CA ALA A 355 20.33 -10.76 8.84
C ALA A 355 18.96 -10.23 9.31
N ASN A 356 18.82 -8.92 9.33
CA ASN A 356 17.61 -8.23 9.79
C ASN A 356 16.79 -7.70 8.60
N GLY A 357 17.45 -7.00 7.68
CA GLY A 357 16.86 -6.55 6.42
C GLY A 357 16.93 -7.60 5.31
N ILE A 358 16.24 -7.30 4.21
CA ILE A 358 16.14 -8.19 3.05
C ILE A 358 17.47 -8.20 2.28
N SER A 359 18.12 -7.06 2.14
CA SER A 359 19.40 -6.98 1.42
C SER A 359 20.53 -7.65 2.20
N GLU A 360 20.41 -7.72 3.53
CA GLU A 360 21.31 -8.46 4.42
C GLU A 360 21.21 -9.98 4.23
N ILE A 361 20.13 -10.51 3.67
CA ILE A 361 19.94 -11.96 3.46
C ILE A 361 20.95 -12.52 2.46
N GLU A 362 21.25 -11.78 1.39
CA GLU A 362 22.22 -12.17 0.34
C GLU A 362 23.53 -11.37 0.43
N ALA A 363 23.84 -10.83 1.62
CA ALA A 363 25.07 -10.07 1.86
C ALA A 363 26.35 -10.94 1.82
N THR A 364 27.47 -10.29 1.52
CA THR A 364 28.83 -10.81 1.66
C THR A 364 29.52 -10.14 2.85
N LEU A 365 30.00 -10.94 3.81
CA LEU A 365 30.68 -10.45 5.01
C LEU A 365 32.16 -10.79 4.98
N LYS A 366 33.01 -9.79 5.22
CA LYS A 366 34.45 -9.94 5.45
C LYS A 366 34.79 -9.44 6.83
N TYR A 367 35.65 -10.13 7.56
CA TYR A 367 36.03 -9.73 8.91
C TYR A 367 37.50 -10.02 9.22
N ARG A 368 38.04 -9.24 10.15
CA ARG A 368 39.34 -9.48 10.78
C ARG A 368 39.31 -9.04 12.25
N TYR A 369 40.16 -9.61 13.07
CA TYR A 369 40.10 -9.36 14.52
C TYR A 369 41.46 -9.50 15.20
N PRO A 370 41.68 -8.85 16.36
CA PRO A 370 42.90 -8.96 17.13
C PRO A 370 43.04 -10.37 17.70
N THR A 371 44.22 -10.97 17.51
CA THR A 371 44.52 -12.33 17.96
C THR A 371 45.51 -12.37 19.12
N GLY A 372 45.42 -13.40 19.95
CA GLY A 372 46.41 -13.69 20.99
C GLY A 372 46.40 -12.69 22.15
N SER A 373 47.53 -12.08 22.50
CA SER A 373 47.65 -11.13 23.62
C SER A 373 47.82 -9.67 23.19
N GLY A 374 47.80 -9.37 21.89
CA GLY A 374 48.04 -8.04 21.34
C GLY A 374 46.86 -7.51 20.52
N SER A 375 47.10 -6.43 19.79
CA SER A 375 46.17 -5.73 18.89
C SER A 375 46.46 -6.01 17.40
N GLU A 376 47.28 -7.02 17.09
CA GLU A 376 47.55 -7.42 15.71
C GLU A 376 46.34 -8.15 15.12
N TYR A 377 45.81 -7.61 14.02
CA TYR A 377 44.68 -8.20 13.30
C TYR A 377 45.07 -9.49 12.57
N SER A 378 44.12 -10.41 12.50
CA SER A 378 44.14 -11.51 11.54
C SER A 378 44.12 -11.00 10.10
N GLU A 379 44.42 -11.90 9.15
CA GLU A 379 44.02 -11.69 7.75
C GLU A 379 42.49 -11.61 7.64
N TRP A 380 42.02 -10.98 6.56
CA TRP A 380 40.59 -10.95 6.23
C TRP A 380 40.08 -12.37 5.98
N SER A 381 38.93 -12.68 6.58
CA SER A 381 38.20 -13.94 6.41
C SER A 381 36.77 -13.64 5.98
N GLU A 382 36.11 -14.58 5.32
CA GLU A 382 34.71 -14.45 4.91
C GLU A 382 33.77 -15.13 5.91
N GLY A 383 32.65 -14.47 6.21
CA GLY A 383 31.58 -15.02 7.03
C GLY A 383 30.86 -16.15 6.29
N THR A 384 30.48 -17.22 7.00
CA THR A 384 29.75 -18.34 6.39
C THR A 384 28.25 -18.13 6.54
N LYS A 385 27.55 -17.83 5.42
CA LYS A 385 26.08 -17.79 5.37
C LYS A 385 25.48 -19.16 5.68
N GLN A 386 24.42 -19.20 6.49
CA GLN A 386 23.62 -20.39 6.80
C GLN A 386 22.14 -20.03 6.94
N GLU A 387 21.27 -20.88 6.41
CA GLU A 387 19.83 -20.82 6.68
C GLU A 387 19.48 -21.67 7.91
N VAL A 388 18.68 -21.13 8.82
CA VAL A 388 18.19 -21.84 10.01
C VAL A 388 16.97 -22.67 9.65
N LEU A 389 17.23 -23.87 9.11
CA LEU A 389 16.18 -24.74 8.55
C LEU A 389 15.26 -25.41 9.58
N THR A 390 15.60 -25.41 10.87
CA THR A 390 14.79 -26.07 11.90
C THR A 390 14.89 -25.35 13.24
N ALA A 391 13.84 -25.45 14.06
CA ALA A 391 13.84 -24.96 15.45
C ALA A 391 14.93 -25.59 16.34
N ASP A 392 15.34 -26.84 16.07
CA ASP A 392 16.43 -27.49 16.81
C ASP A 392 17.79 -26.89 16.42
N ARG A 393 17.98 -26.56 15.13
CA ARG A 393 19.17 -25.82 14.67
C ARG A 393 19.21 -24.42 15.24
N ALA A 394 18.07 -23.73 15.33
CA ALA A 394 17.95 -22.44 15.99
C ALA A 394 18.45 -22.53 17.45
N LYS A 395 17.96 -23.51 18.23
CA LYS A 395 18.43 -23.74 19.61
C LYS A 395 19.91 -24.06 19.73
N GLU A 396 20.47 -24.81 18.77
CA GLU A 396 21.90 -25.14 18.75
C GLU A 396 22.76 -23.88 18.52
N LEU A 397 22.29 -23.00 17.61
CA LEU A 397 22.98 -21.78 17.25
C LEU A 397 22.73 -20.62 18.22
N GLY A 398 21.62 -20.57 18.94
CA GLY A 398 21.25 -19.50 19.88
C GLY A 398 19.73 -19.35 20.08
N GLY A 399 19.26 -19.25 21.32
CA GLY A 399 17.83 -19.35 21.68
C GLY A 399 16.88 -18.24 21.20
N SER A 400 17.37 -17.14 20.62
CA SER A 400 16.56 -16.07 20.03
C SER A 400 16.28 -16.25 18.53
N LEU A 401 16.95 -17.20 17.87
CA LEU A 401 16.76 -17.48 16.44
C LEU A 401 15.45 -18.22 16.17
N LYS A 402 14.84 -17.94 15.01
CA LYS A 402 13.61 -18.56 14.52
C LYS A 402 13.92 -19.43 13.29
N GLU A 403 12.98 -20.32 12.94
CA GLU A 403 13.06 -21.08 11.69
C GLU A 403 12.98 -20.12 10.49
N ASN A 404 13.77 -20.39 9.45
CA ASN A 404 13.98 -19.55 8.26
C ASN A 404 14.77 -18.24 8.49
N ASP A 405 15.30 -18.01 9.69
CA ASP A 405 16.29 -16.94 9.87
C ASP A 405 17.53 -17.23 9.01
N VAL A 406 18.12 -16.18 8.43
CA VAL A 406 19.40 -16.25 7.74
C VAL A 406 20.48 -15.66 8.64
N VAL A 407 21.57 -16.41 8.81
CA VAL A 407 22.65 -16.05 9.71
C VAL A 407 24.02 -16.16 9.05
N TYR A 408 24.98 -15.39 9.56
CA TYR A 408 26.38 -15.42 9.18
C TYR A 408 27.23 -15.84 10.37
N VAL A 409 27.99 -16.93 10.19
CA VAL A 409 28.88 -17.46 11.23
C VAL A 409 30.30 -16.95 10.99
N LEU A 410 30.83 -16.23 11.98
CA LEU A 410 32.22 -15.78 12.03
C LEU A 410 33.03 -16.71 12.95
N ASN A 411 34.17 -17.20 12.46
CA ASN A 411 35.10 -18.04 13.21
C ASN A 411 36.25 -17.19 13.75
N LEU A 412 36.24 -16.98 15.06
CA LEU A 412 37.06 -16.01 15.78
C LEU A 412 38.22 -16.67 16.53
N ALA A 413 38.88 -17.67 15.92
CA ALA A 413 39.93 -18.45 16.56
C ALA A 413 41.03 -17.59 17.24
N ASN A 414 41.16 -17.72 18.56
CA ASN A 414 42.07 -16.92 19.41
C ASN A 414 41.76 -15.41 19.46
N TYR A 415 40.50 -15.01 19.25
CA TYR A 415 40.07 -13.62 19.36
C TYR A 415 40.31 -13.08 20.78
N ASN A 416 40.97 -11.92 20.83
CA ASN A 416 41.27 -11.21 22.06
C ASN A 416 40.30 -10.05 22.29
N ARG A 417 39.16 -10.32 22.94
CA ARG A 417 38.18 -9.30 23.33
C ARG A 417 38.63 -8.32 24.42
N TYR A 418 39.82 -8.51 24.99
CA TYR A 418 40.40 -7.61 26.01
C TYR A 418 41.36 -6.61 25.37
N THR A 419 40.96 -6.07 24.23
CA THR A 419 41.62 -5.01 23.47
C THR A 419 40.58 -3.94 23.16
N ASN A 420 41.03 -2.74 22.81
CA ASN A 420 40.15 -1.64 22.42
C ASN A 420 40.06 -1.43 20.89
N THR A 421 40.60 -2.37 20.11
CA THR A 421 40.55 -2.34 18.64
C THR A 421 39.34 -3.10 18.09
N GLY A 422 38.87 -4.14 18.78
CA GLY A 422 37.65 -4.86 18.38
C GLY A 422 37.78 -5.66 17.08
N ILE A 423 36.67 -6.22 16.61
CA ILE A 423 36.56 -6.90 15.31
C ILE A 423 36.25 -5.84 14.25
N GLU A 424 36.91 -5.87 13.11
CA GLU A 424 36.47 -5.12 11.94
C GLU A 424 35.60 -6.01 11.07
N LEU A 425 34.41 -5.54 10.72
CA LEU A 425 33.44 -6.23 9.88
C LEU A 425 33.08 -5.34 8.70
N GLN A 426 33.36 -5.80 7.49
CA GLN A 426 32.86 -5.21 6.25
C GLN A 426 31.68 -6.02 5.74
N THR A 427 30.56 -5.34 5.47
CA THR A 427 29.35 -5.90 4.90
C THR A 427 29.12 -5.29 3.53
N ILE A 428 28.82 -6.13 2.56
CA ILE A 428 28.31 -5.76 1.24
C ILE A 428 26.93 -6.39 1.10
N ASP A 429 25.87 -5.60 1.02
CA ASP A 429 24.51 -6.13 0.93
C ASP A 429 24.13 -6.56 -0.51
N ALA A 430 22.89 -7.04 -0.69
CA ALA A 430 22.37 -7.47 -1.98
C ALA A 430 22.06 -6.33 -2.95
N ALA A 431 21.86 -5.10 -2.45
CA ALA A 431 21.63 -3.91 -3.26
C ALA A 431 22.94 -3.33 -3.79
N GLY A 432 24.05 -3.60 -3.10
CA GLY A 432 25.39 -3.14 -3.45
C GLY A 432 25.95 -2.10 -2.48
N ASN A 433 25.32 -1.86 -1.34
CA ASN A 433 25.84 -0.92 -0.34
C ASN A 433 26.99 -1.56 0.46
N VAL A 434 27.93 -0.74 0.92
CA VAL A 434 29.11 -1.19 1.67
C VAL A 434 29.22 -0.44 2.99
N SER A 435 29.35 -1.18 4.09
CA SER A 435 29.60 -0.62 5.43
C SER A 435 30.74 -1.35 6.11
N THR A 436 31.56 -0.62 6.88
CA THR A 436 32.66 -1.20 7.68
C THR A 436 32.51 -0.76 9.13
N GLN A 437 32.31 -1.73 10.03
CA GLN A 437 32.04 -1.51 11.45
C GLN A 437 33.16 -2.01 12.33
N LYS A 438 33.34 -1.35 13.49
CA LYS A 438 34.25 -1.78 14.55
C LYS A 438 33.47 -2.33 15.75
N ILE A 439 33.47 -3.65 15.89
CA ILE A 439 32.70 -4.35 16.92
C ILE A 439 33.54 -4.57 18.19
N ASN A 440 33.11 -3.96 19.29
CA ASN A 440 33.59 -4.27 20.63
C ASN A 440 32.50 -4.98 21.43
N ALA A 441 32.89 -6.03 22.16
CA ALA A 441 31.95 -6.79 22.97
C ALA A 441 32.36 -6.82 24.45
N MET A 442 31.38 -6.68 25.33
CA MET A 442 31.57 -6.68 26.77
C MET A 442 30.44 -7.43 27.47
N ARG A 443 30.65 -7.78 28.74
CA ARG A 443 29.63 -8.48 29.52
C ARG A 443 28.42 -7.60 29.86
N ASN A 444 28.69 -6.39 30.35
CA ASN A 444 27.70 -5.41 30.80
C ASN A 444 28.29 -4.01 30.57
N LEU A 445 27.41 -3.01 30.44
CA LEU A 445 27.80 -1.60 30.37
C LEU A 445 27.22 -0.87 31.59
N PHE A 446 28.06 -0.60 32.58
CA PHE A 446 27.67 -0.01 33.87
C PHE A 446 28.42 1.28 34.22
N ASN A 447 29.12 1.87 33.26
CA ASN A 447 29.78 3.15 33.37
C ASN A 447 29.84 3.83 31.99
N ASN A 448 30.30 5.08 31.95
CA ASN A 448 30.30 5.88 30.74
C ASN A 448 31.06 5.21 29.59
N LEU A 449 30.55 5.42 28.38
CA LEU A 449 31.20 5.14 27.11
C LEU A 449 31.00 6.39 26.25
N ASN A 450 32.11 7.04 25.87
CA ASN A 450 32.12 8.18 24.98
C ASN A 450 33.44 8.24 24.19
N THR A 451 33.62 9.30 23.41
CA THR A 451 34.83 9.51 22.57
C THR A 451 36.11 9.73 23.36
N GLU A 452 36.04 10.06 24.65
CA GLU A 452 37.21 10.31 25.51
C GLU A 452 37.56 9.11 26.40
N VAL A 453 36.54 8.48 26.98
CA VAL A 453 36.67 7.42 27.99
C VAL A 453 35.60 6.35 27.82
N GLY A 454 35.98 5.12 28.11
CA GLY A 454 35.02 4.03 28.21
C GLY A 454 35.58 2.84 28.96
N PRO A 455 34.86 1.71 29.04
CA PRO A 455 35.25 0.56 29.84
C PRO A 455 36.68 0.09 29.53
N ASP A 456 37.50 -0.09 30.57
CA ASP A 456 38.91 -0.48 30.45
C ASP A 456 39.04 -1.98 30.13
N ALA A 457 39.29 -2.29 28.85
CA ALA A 457 39.43 -3.65 28.35
C ALA A 457 40.67 -4.38 28.88
N THR A 458 41.70 -3.65 29.33
CA THR A 458 42.94 -4.25 29.85
C THR A 458 42.79 -4.75 31.28
N ASN A 459 41.82 -4.20 32.02
CA ASN A 459 41.52 -4.60 33.39
C ASN A 459 40.69 -5.90 33.44
N LYS A 460 41.38 -7.02 33.21
CA LYS A 460 40.82 -8.38 33.21
C LYS A 460 40.27 -8.79 34.57
N PRO A 461 39.17 -9.57 34.62
CA PRO A 461 38.54 -9.89 35.89
C PRO A 461 39.37 -10.86 36.77
N THR A 462 39.60 -10.52 38.05
CA THR A 462 40.08 -11.46 39.08
C THR A 462 39.07 -11.54 40.24
N GLY A 463 37.95 -12.27 40.07
CA GLY A 463 36.99 -12.57 41.15
C GLY A 463 35.51 -12.25 40.85
N LEU A 464 34.63 -12.49 41.84
CA LEU A 464 33.16 -12.38 41.73
C LEU A 464 32.62 -10.94 41.87
N ILE A 465 33.33 -10.06 42.58
CA ILE A 465 33.00 -8.65 42.78
C ILE A 465 34.17 -7.88 42.21
N ASN A 466 34.10 -7.44 40.95
CA ASN A 466 35.25 -6.82 40.33
C ASN A 466 34.89 -5.72 39.32
N GLN A 467 35.48 -4.56 39.57
CA GLN A 467 35.51 -3.29 38.82
C GLN A 467 36.23 -3.40 37.45
N GLY A 468 36.29 -4.57 36.84
CA GLY A 468 36.96 -4.81 35.55
C GLY A 468 36.03 -4.67 34.36
N TYR A 469 36.57 -4.91 33.15
CA TYR A 469 35.81 -4.88 31.89
C TYR A 469 34.53 -5.74 31.93
N ASP A 470 34.62 -6.90 32.59
CA ASP A 470 33.52 -7.85 32.80
C ASP A 470 32.79 -7.67 34.14
N GLN A 471 32.49 -6.43 34.54
CA GLN A 471 31.74 -6.17 35.77
C GLN A 471 30.42 -7.00 35.77
N ARG A 472 30.26 -7.88 36.76
CA ARG A 472 29.15 -8.85 36.79
C ARG A 472 27.86 -8.30 37.37
N LEU A 473 27.94 -7.49 38.42
CA LEU A 473 26.77 -7.05 39.18
C LEU A 473 26.83 -5.54 39.39
N ILE A 474 25.67 -4.90 39.36
CA ILE A 474 25.50 -3.55 39.90
C ILE A 474 25.48 -3.68 41.43
N THR A 475 26.57 -3.31 42.11
CA THR A 475 26.66 -3.37 43.59
C THR A 475 27.12 -2.03 44.15
N ASP A 476 26.67 -1.72 45.36
CA ASP A 476 27.02 -0.47 46.04
C ASP A 476 28.56 -0.34 46.20
N GLY A 477 29.13 0.71 45.60
CA GLY A 477 30.53 1.11 45.77
C GLY A 477 31.57 0.47 44.85
N ASN A 478 31.19 -0.38 43.87
CA ASN A 478 32.11 -0.99 42.91
C ASN A 478 31.67 -0.71 41.46
N GLN A 479 32.28 0.30 40.83
CA GLN A 479 32.00 0.72 39.46
C GLN A 479 32.87 -0.03 38.45
N GLN A 480 32.34 -0.28 37.25
CA GLN A 480 33.16 -0.72 36.11
C GLN A 480 34.22 0.36 35.84
N LYS A 481 35.51 0.00 35.78
CA LYS A 481 36.55 0.99 35.50
C LYS A 481 36.49 1.46 34.06
N THR A 482 36.78 2.74 33.88
CA THR A 482 36.97 3.37 32.58
C THR A 482 38.43 3.81 32.41
N ALA A 483 38.84 3.96 31.16
CA ALA A 483 40.15 4.48 30.76
C ALA A 483 40.01 5.25 29.45
N THR A 484 41.01 6.08 29.12
CA THR A 484 41.13 6.66 27.77
C THR A 484 41.58 5.58 26.78
N GLN A 485 41.41 5.82 25.49
CA GLN A 485 41.86 4.89 24.44
C GLN A 485 43.34 4.51 24.56
N GLU A 486 44.22 5.48 24.80
CA GLU A 486 45.67 5.23 24.98
C GLU A 486 45.99 4.28 26.15
N ASN A 487 45.10 4.25 27.15
CA ASN A 487 45.24 3.42 28.34
C ASN A 487 44.36 2.15 28.28
N GLY A 488 43.84 1.79 27.11
CA GLY A 488 43.09 0.55 26.89
C GLY A 488 41.59 0.64 27.11
N GLY A 489 41.04 1.85 27.20
CA GLY A 489 39.59 2.07 27.19
C GLY A 489 39.00 1.76 25.82
N VAL A 490 37.84 1.09 25.82
CA VAL A 490 36.95 1.02 24.66
C VAL A 490 36.17 2.32 24.60
N VAL A 491 36.60 3.22 23.73
CA VAL A 491 35.95 4.50 23.45
C VAL A 491 35.21 4.40 22.13
N ALA A 492 34.18 5.24 21.99
CA ALA A 492 33.57 5.47 20.68
C ALA A 492 34.44 6.41 19.83
N THR A 493 34.13 6.53 18.55
CA THR A 493 34.87 7.28 17.53
C THR A 493 33.89 7.93 16.56
N ASP A 494 34.36 8.86 15.72
CA ASP A 494 33.52 9.49 14.70
C ASP A 494 33.32 8.58 13.46
N GLY A 495 33.35 7.26 13.63
CA GLY A 495 33.09 6.31 12.55
C GLY A 495 32.43 5.06 13.10
N ASN A 496 31.80 4.29 12.22
CA ASN A 496 30.82 3.25 12.54
C ASN A 496 31.29 2.26 13.63
N ASP A 497 30.86 2.50 14.87
CA ASP A 497 31.19 1.72 16.05
C ASP A 497 30.04 0.80 16.45
N THR A 498 30.36 -0.45 16.75
CA THR A 498 29.37 -1.44 17.20
C THR A 498 29.70 -1.93 18.60
N ILE A 499 28.79 -1.70 19.55
CA ILE A 499 28.94 -2.14 20.94
C ILE A 499 27.94 -3.26 21.27
N ILE A 500 28.48 -4.44 21.54
CA ILE A 500 27.69 -5.61 21.93
C ILE A 500 27.76 -5.78 23.45
N VAL A 501 26.65 -5.51 24.11
CA VAL A 501 26.50 -5.69 25.56
C VAL A 501 25.89 -7.07 25.79
N GLY A 502 26.79 -8.02 26.00
CA GLY A 502 26.49 -9.37 26.39
C GLY A 502 27.36 -10.47 25.75
N LEU A 503 27.89 -11.36 26.59
CA LEU A 503 28.52 -12.67 26.24
C LEU A 503 27.60 -13.85 26.63
N ASP A 504 27.87 -15.11 26.29
CA ASP A 504 27.00 -16.28 26.61
C ASP A 504 26.12 -16.28 27.90
N ASN A 505 24.84 -16.64 27.78
CA ASN A 505 23.80 -16.73 28.83
C ASN A 505 23.35 -15.37 29.42
N PHE A 506 22.37 -14.72 28.78
CA PHE A 506 21.78 -13.40 29.10
C PHE A 506 20.54 -13.49 30.00
N GLY A 507 20.18 -12.40 30.71
CA GLY A 507 18.93 -12.35 31.48
C GLY A 507 18.56 -10.98 32.07
N GLY A 508 17.45 -10.94 32.83
CA GLY A 508 16.82 -9.72 33.37
C GLY A 508 17.47 -9.13 34.63
N PHE A 509 16.73 -8.25 35.34
CA PHE A 509 17.25 -7.48 36.47
C PHE A 509 17.93 -8.34 37.56
N GLY A 510 19.19 -8.03 37.87
CA GLY A 510 20.01 -8.78 38.83
C GLY A 510 20.75 -10.00 38.25
N VAL A 511 20.62 -10.29 36.95
CA VAL A 511 21.39 -11.32 36.24
C VAL A 511 22.74 -10.73 35.79
N SER A 512 23.81 -11.53 35.91
CA SER A 512 25.19 -11.05 35.74
C SER A 512 25.69 -10.95 34.28
N ASN A 513 24.82 -10.58 33.33
CA ASN A 513 25.17 -10.57 31.90
C ASN A 513 24.15 -9.86 30.98
N GLY A 514 24.65 -9.09 30.01
CA GLY A 514 23.86 -8.44 28.95
C GLY A 514 23.10 -7.18 29.37
N SER A 515 23.41 -6.61 30.54
CA SER A 515 22.67 -5.46 31.07
C SER A 515 23.39 -4.13 30.84
N LEU A 516 22.60 -3.10 30.53
CA LEU A 516 22.97 -1.69 30.61
C LEU A 516 22.38 -1.09 31.89
N GLY A 517 23.13 -0.27 32.63
CA GLY A 517 22.56 0.39 33.82
C GLY A 517 23.50 1.28 34.65
N GLY A 518 22.93 2.00 35.63
CA GLY A 518 23.67 2.87 36.56
C GLY A 518 23.87 2.26 37.96
N THR A 519 24.86 2.75 38.72
CA THR A 519 25.21 2.20 40.05
C THR A 519 24.42 2.84 41.21
N SER A 520 24.02 2.04 42.21
CA SER A 520 23.37 2.50 43.46
C SER A 520 24.37 2.94 44.55
N GLY A 521 25.29 3.85 44.22
CA GLY A 521 26.21 4.44 45.22
C GLY A 521 25.64 5.67 45.93
N ILE A 522 26.14 5.97 47.15
CA ILE A 522 26.03 7.28 47.80
C ILE A 522 26.80 8.28 46.91
N GLY A 523 26.08 8.99 46.04
CA GLY A 523 26.66 9.85 44.99
C GLY A 523 25.86 9.88 43.69
N GLY A 524 24.98 8.89 43.44
CA GLY A 524 24.03 8.92 42.31
C GLY A 524 24.70 8.99 40.94
N HIS A 525 25.45 7.95 40.56
CA HIS A 525 26.13 7.92 39.27
C HIS A 525 25.19 7.43 38.16
N SER A 526 24.97 8.28 37.17
CA SER A 526 24.36 7.97 35.88
C SER A 526 25.39 7.35 34.94
N THR A 527 24.96 6.42 34.11
CA THR A 527 25.75 5.91 32.96
C THR A 527 25.34 6.73 31.75
N SER A 528 26.30 7.41 31.11
CA SER A 528 26.06 8.14 29.87
C SER A 528 26.77 7.43 28.72
N VAL A 529 26.04 7.17 27.64
CA VAL A 529 26.55 6.59 26.40
C VAL A 529 26.49 7.68 25.34
N ASP A 530 27.59 7.84 24.61
CA ASP A 530 27.77 8.80 23.53
C ASP A 530 28.63 8.10 22.46
N THR A 531 28.08 7.77 21.29
CA THR A 531 28.83 7.03 20.27
C THR A 531 29.58 7.94 19.28
N GLY A 532 29.27 9.23 19.26
CA GLY A 532 30.00 10.21 18.48
C GLY A 532 29.31 10.52 17.16
N ALA A 533 29.90 10.14 16.04
CA ALA A 533 29.31 10.29 14.71
C ALA A 533 29.61 9.03 13.90
N GLY A 534 28.93 8.87 12.77
CA GLY A 534 29.00 7.64 11.97
C GLY A 534 27.82 6.71 12.28
N ASP A 535 27.67 5.65 11.50
CA ASP A 535 26.54 4.73 11.64
C ASP A 535 26.82 3.72 12.77
N ASP A 536 26.41 4.06 13.99
CA ASP A 536 26.74 3.32 15.20
C ASP A 536 25.66 2.30 15.57
N PHE A 537 26.08 1.18 16.17
CA PHE A 537 25.16 0.13 16.58
C PHE A 537 25.41 -0.35 18.00
N ILE A 538 24.41 -0.21 18.88
CA ILE A 538 24.44 -0.80 20.22
C ILE A 538 23.41 -1.91 20.34
N HIS A 539 23.89 -3.10 20.71
CA HIS A 539 23.04 -4.26 20.95
C HIS A 539 23.12 -4.71 22.41
N ILE A 540 22.04 -4.46 23.15
CA ILE A 540 21.85 -4.87 24.53
C ILE A 540 21.08 -6.20 24.54
N ARG A 541 21.83 -7.28 24.74
CA ARG A 541 21.29 -8.65 24.66
C ARG A 541 20.48 -9.08 25.90
N GLY A 542 20.46 -8.24 26.93
CA GLY A 542 19.67 -8.39 28.15
C GLY A 542 18.76 -7.17 28.35
N SER A 543 18.55 -6.73 29.59
CA SER A 543 17.64 -5.61 29.90
C SER A 543 18.36 -4.30 30.20
N ALA A 544 17.76 -3.17 29.84
CA ALA A 544 18.18 -1.85 30.27
C ALA A 544 17.60 -1.51 31.66
N GLN A 545 18.46 -1.12 32.61
CA GLN A 545 18.12 -1.10 34.03
C GLN A 545 18.66 0.13 34.77
N SER A 546 17.78 0.91 35.41
CA SER A 546 18.20 1.90 36.42
C SER A 546 19.30 2.88 35.95
N LEU A 547 19.15 3.47 34.75
CA LEU A 547 20.07 4.51 34.23
C LEU A 547 20.11 5.77 35.11
N LYS A 548 19.07 6.01 35.93
CA LYS A 548 18.97 7.11 36.91
C LYS A 548 19.29 8.49 36.31
N GLY A 549 18.73 8.80 35.14
CA GLY A 549 18.96 10.07 34.44
C GLY A 549 20.28 10.10 33.66
N GLY A 550 20.84 8.93 33.34
CA GLY A 550 21.84 8.79 32.29
C GLY A 550 21.24 9.01 30.91
N THR A 551 22.08 9.47 29.99
CA THR A 551 21.73 9.76 28.60
C THR A 551 22.31 8.70 27.68
N PHE A 552 21.68 8.53 26.54
CA PHE A 552 22.14 7.70 25.45
C PHE A 552 22.07 8.55 24.20
N THR A 553 23.22 8.98 23.70
CA THR A 553 23.37 9.86 22.54
C THR A 553 24.10 9.09 21.46
N MET A 554 23.53 8.99 20.26
CA MET A 554 24.17 8.25 19.17
C MET A 554 24.92 9.19 18.21
N GLY A 555 24.28 10.29 17.79
CA GLY A 555 24.98 11.44 17.21
C GLY A 555 24.53 11.76 15.79
N GLU A 556 25.46 12.12 14.90
CA GLU A 556 25.14 12.21 13.46
C GLU A 556 25.45 10.86 12.80
N GLY A 557 24.51 10.27 12.08
CA GLY A 557 24.71 8.99 11.39
C GLY A 557 23.44 8.15 11.37
N ASN A 558 23.45 7.04 10.63
CA ASN A 558 22.32 6.12 10.61
C ASN A 558 22.46 5.11 11.76
N ASP A 559 21.94 5.44 12.94
CA ASP A 559 22.23 4.71 14.17
C ASP A 559 21.22 3.62 14.52
N LYS A 560 21.68 2.59 15.24
CA LYS A 560 20.82 1.50 15.71
C LYS A 560 21.00 1.18 17.19
N LEU A 561 19.90 1.05 17.90
CA LEU A 561 19.83 0.53 19.26
C LEU A 561 18.87 -0.66 19.34
N VAL A 562 19.36 -1.81 19.77
CA VAL A 562 18.53 -3.00 20.03
C VAL A 562 18.60 -3.38 21.50
N ILE A 563 17.44 -3.62 22.11
CA ILE A 563 17.29 -4.15 23.47
C ILE A 563 16.48 -5.45 23.39
N ASP A 564 17.16 -6.60 23.43
CA ASP A 564 16.53 -7.93 23.41
C ASP A 564 15.63 -8.17 24.64
N GLY A 565 16.04 -7.59 25.78
CA GLY A 565 15.24 -7.59 27.01
C GLY A 565 14.28 -6.41 27.08
N GLY A 566 13.83 -6.10 28.29
CA GLY A 566 12.91 -4.99 28.53
C GLY A 566 13.57 -3.78 29.20
N THR A 567 12.79 -2.72 29.34
CA THR A 567 13.14 -1.54 30.11
C THR A 567 12.58 -1.68 31.53
N ALA A 568 13.48 -1.82 32.50
CA ALA A 568 13.11 -1.93 33.91
C ALA A 568 12.78 -0.56 34.54
N ILE A 569 12.64 -0.51 35.87
CA ILE A 569 12.39 0.76 36.57
C ILE A 569 13.58 1.72 36.40
N GLY A 570 13.28 2.94 35.98
CA GLY A 570 14.30 3.97 35.74
C GLY A 570 13.78 5.14 34.90
N SER A 571 14.67 6.10 34.69
CA SER A 571 14.51 7.16 33.70
C SER A 571 15.56 6.94 32.62
N TYR A 572 15.10 6.91 31.37
CA TYR A 572 15.86 6.59 30.17
C TYR A 572 15.68 7.73 29.18
N ALA A 573 16.78 8.28 28.67
CA ALA A 573 16.76 9.30 27.63
C ALA A 573 17.61 8.79 26.48
N TYR A 574 16.94 8.44 25.38
CA TYR A 574 17.54 8.04 24.12
C TYR A 574 17.43 9.21 23.16
N ASP A 575 18.58 9.68 22.70
CA ASP A 575 18.79 10.75 21.75
C ASP A 575 19.55 10.12 20.58
N MET A 576 18.84 9.84 19.50
CA MET A 576 19.43 9.18 18.33
C MET A 576 20.15 10.18 17.43
N GLY A 577 19.83 11.48 17.52
CA GLY A 577 20.43 12.52 16.69
C GLY A 577 19.96 12.46 15.23
N GLU A 578 20.72 13.07 14.32
CA GLU A 578 20.35 13.22 12.90
C GLU A 578 20.70 11.97 12.09
N GLY A 579 19.92 11.64 11.06
CA GLY A 579 20.09 10.45 10.24
C GLY A 579 18.92 9.48 10.37
N ASN A 580 18.93 8.38 9.63
CA ASN A 580 17.87 7.37 9.67
C ASN A 580 18.16 6.36 10.78
N ASN A 581 17.51 6.50 11.93
CA ASN A 581 17.83 5.72 13.11
C ASN A 581 16.80 4.64 13.43
N ILE A 582 17.25 3.59 14.12
CA ILE A 582 16.40 2.48 14.54
C ILE A 582 16.53 2.24 16.04
N ILE A 583 15.39 2.15 16.73
CA ILE A 583 15.29 1.58 18.07
C ILE A 583 14.39 0.35 18.04
N GLU A 584 14.91 -0.78 18.50
CA GLU A 584 14.13 -2.00 18.73
C GLU A 584 14.14 -2.42 20.20
N ILE A 585 12.96 -2.72 20.75
CA ILE A 585 12.80 -3.26 22.11
C ILE A 585 11.95 -4.53 22.04
N HIS A 586 12.52 -5.68 22.40
CA HIS A 586 11.84 -6.98 22.29
C HIS A 586 11.27 -7.48 23.63
N GLY A 587 11.54 -6.79 24.74
CA GLY A 587 11.00 -7.12 26.06
C GLY A 587 10.11 -6.03 26.65
N ASN A 588 9.24 -6.42 27.59
CA ASN A 588 8.26 -5.51 28.17
C ASN A 588 8.91 -4.33 28.90
N THR A 589 8.29 -3.17 28.74
CA THR A 589 8.60 -1.98 29.52
C THR A 589 7.69 -1.90 30.73
N VAL A 590 8.24 -1.56 31.91
CA VAL A 590 7.46 -1.48 33.16
C VAL A 590 6.77 -0.13 33.34
N ALA A 591 5.59 -0.12 33.98
CA ALA A 591 4.80 1.10 34.27
C ALA A 591 5.56 2.22 35.00
N ALA A 592 6.58 1.86 35.79
CA ALA A 592 7.38 2.80 36.56
C ALA A 592 8.57 3.39 35.77
N ALA A 593 8.71 3.05 34.48
CA ALA A 593 9.72 3.65 33.61
C ALA A 593 9.26 5.02 33.10
N THR A 594 10.19 5.95 32.98
CA THR A 594 10.01 7.21 32.25
C THR A 594 11.03 7.23 31.11
N GLN A 595 10.55 7.41 29.89
CA GLN A 595 11.37 7.28 28.69
C GLN A 595 11.18 8.52 27.82
N SER A 596 12.29 9.10 27.38
CA SER A 596 12.29 10.03 26.24
C SER A 596 13.04 9.38 25.09
N TYR A 597 12.44 9.44 23.91
CA TYR A 597 13.04 9.07 22.64
C TYR A 597 13.03 10.34 21.81
N THR A 598 14.19 10.80 21.40
CA THR A 598 14.36 11.97 20.55
C THR A 598 15.16 11.51 19.35
N PHE A 599 14.57 11.69 18.19
CA PHE A 599 15.25 11.56 16.92
C PHE A 599 15.48 12.97 16.33
N GLY A 600 16.30 13.05 15.29
CA GLY A 600 16.61 14.26 14.53
C GLY A 600 15.83 14.28 13.21
N ASN A 601 16.36 14.94 12.17
CA ASN A 601 15.79 14.76 10.84
C ASN A 601 16.29 13.45 10.24
N GLY A 602 15.41 12.72 9.57
CA GLY A 602 15.69 11.42 8.99
C GLY A 602 14.46 10.52 8.99
N ASN A 603 14.58 9.37 8.35
CA ASN A 603 13.54 8.35 8.32
C ASN A 603 13.76 7.38 9.48
N ASP A 604 13.15 7.67 10.63
CA ASP A 604 13.41 6.93 11.87
C ASP A 604 12.39 5.82 12.16
N ILE A 605 12.84 4.78 12.87
CA ILE A 605 12.01 3.62 13.23
C ILE A 605 12.09 3.36 14.74
N LEU A 606 10.93 3.34 15.40
CA LEU A 606 10.77 2.81 16.75
C LEU A 606 9.86 1.58 16.74
N ARG A 607 10.44 0.40 16.95
CA ARG A 607 9.71 -0.87 17.03
C ARG A 607 9.78 -1.49 18.42
N VAL A 608 8.61 -1.82 18.96
CA VAL A 608 8.49 -2.53 20.24
C VAL A 608 7.77 -3.86 20.05
N ASP A 609 8.54 -4.91 19.82
CA ASP A 609 8.08 -6.31 19.73
C ASP A 609 7.95 -6.93 21.14
N ALA A 610 7.21 -6.24 22.00
CA ALA A 610 6.92 -6.67 23.36
C ALA A 610 5.42 -6.59 23.62
N SER A 611 4.89 -7.45 24.48
CA SER A 611 3.45 -7.46 24.78
C SER A 611 2.97 -6.13 25.40
N GLU A 612 3.83 -5.43 26.14
CA GLU A 612 3.49 -4.16 26.79
C GLU A 612 4.62 -3.11 26.64
N PHE A 613 4.28 -1.98 26.01
CA PHE A 613 5.09 -0.76 26.01
C PHE A 613 4.52 0.25 27.01
N ASP A 614 4.76 0.00 28.30
CA ASP A 614 4.18 0.78 29.41
C ASP A 614 5.04 1.98 29.85
N GLY A 615 4.63 2.67 30.90
CA GLY A 615 5.34 3.79 31.50
C GLY A 615 5.02 5.13 30.85
N SER A 616 5.67 6.17 31.35
CA SER A 616 5.55 7.52 30.77
C SER A 616 6.53 7.64 29.59
N LYS A 617 6.03 8.13 28.46
CA LYS A 617 6.80 8.25 27.21
C LYS A 617 6.64 9.62 26.59
N THR A 618 7.76 10.21 26.21
CA THR A 618 7.86 11.33 25.27
C THR A 618 8.64 10.83 24.06
N ILE A 619 8.04 10.84 22.88
CA ILE A 619 8.66 10.40 21.64
C ILE A 619 8.56 11.57 20.68
N GLU A 620 9.70 12.05 20.20
CA GLU A 620 9.82 13.12 19.22
C GLU A 620 10.63 12.55 18.06
N PHE A 621 10.04 12.38 16.88
CA PHE A 621 10.74 11.89 15.70
C PHE A 621 11.52 13.04 15.03
N GLY A 622 10.85 13.97 14.36
CA GLY A 622 11.52 15.03 13.58
C GLY A 622 11.00 15.01 12.16
N ASP A 623 11.57 15.80 11.25
CA ASP A 623 11.18 15.77 9.84
C ASP A 623 11.71 14.49 9.17
N GLY A 624 10.97 13.93 8.20
CA GLY A 624 11.28 12.67 7.50
C GLY A 624 10.19 11.62 7.66
N TYR A 625 10.26 10.52 6.90
CA TYR A 625 9.29 9.42 6.97
C TYR A 625 9.57 8.55 8.19
N ASN A 626 8.79 8.69 9.26
CA ASN A 626 9.01 7.98 10.51
C ASN A 626 7.99 6.88 10.75
N VAL A 627 8.43 5.82 11.41
CA VAL A 627 7.60 4.66 11.72
C VAL A 627 7.63 4.32 13.21
N MET A 628 6.46 4.26 13.81
CA MET A 628 6.27 3.67 15.14
C MET A 628 5.42 2.41 15.08
N GLU A 629 5.94 1.31 15.63
CA GLU A 629 5.25 0.03 15.75
C GLU A 629 5.28 -0.49 17.20
N ALA A 630 4.13 -0.86 17.76
CA ALA A 630 4.07 -1.56 19.04
C ALA A 630 2.84 -2.48 19.18
N GLU A 631 2.96 -3.56 19.97
CA GLU A 631 1.79 -4.40 20.27
C GLU A 631 0.77 -3.61 21.11
N THR A 632 1.14 -3.24 22.34
CA THR A 632 0.27 -2.42 23.21
C THR A 632 1.00 -1.19 23.70
N LEU A 633 0.49 -0.01 23.33
CA LEU A 633 0.93 1.26 23.90
C LEU A 633 0.10 1.56 25.16
N ARG A 634 0.78 1.64 26.32
CA ARG A 634 0.15 1.90 27.61
C ARG A 634 0.85 2.99 28.40
N GLY A 635 0.09 3.67 29.27
CA GLY A 635 0.62 4.66 30.20
C GLY A 635 0.33 6.08 29.73
N SER A 636 1.19 7.03 30.14
CA SER A 636 1.07 8.43 29.70
C SER A 636 2.01 8.66 28.53
N ASN A 637 1.49 9.16 27.40
CA ASN A 637 2.25 9.24 26.16
C ASN A 637 2.13 10.63 25.55
N THR A 638 3.24 11.15 25.04
CA THR A 638 3.28 12.29 24.13
C THR A 638 4.15 11.85 22.97
N ILE A 639 3.56 11.76 21.79
CA ILE A 639 4.20 11.25 20.58
C ILE A 639 3.99 12.32 19.52
N ASN A 640 5.08 12.92 19.07
CA ASN A 640 5.05 13.91 18.01
C ASN A 640 5.93 13.41 16.87
N PHE A 641 5.28 13.31 15.73
CA PHE A 641 5.88 13.19 14.42
C PHE A 641 6.11 14.59 13.85
N GLY A 642 6.75 14.67 12.69
CA GLY A 642 7.28 15.94 12.17
C GLY A 642 6.57 16.43 10.93
N LYS A 643 7.37 16.74 9.92
CA LYS A 643 6.90 16.96 8.56
C LYS A 643 7.23 15.72 7.75
N ASP A 644 6.52 15.54 6.64
CA ASP A 644 6.55 14.37 5.76
C ASP A 644 5.60 13.26 6.22
N ASP A 645 5.36 12.31 5.33
CA ASP A 645 4.35 11.28 5.52
C ASP A 645 4.81 10.31 6.62
N ASP A 646 4.06 10.19 7.72
CA ASP A 646 4.46 9.41 8.89
C ASP A 646 3.54 8.20 9.13
N THR A 647 4.03 7.23 9.91
CA THR A 647 3.30 5.99 10.18
C THR A 647 3.27 5.62 11.66
N PHE A 648 2.07 5.38 12.16
CA PHE A 648 1.84 4.86 13.50
C PHE A 648 0.99 3.59 13.46
N ILE A 649 1.53 2.49 13.99
CA ILE A 649 0.85 1.19 14.03
C ILE A 649 0.87 0.61 15.43
N VAL A 650 -0.32 0.33 15.97
CA VAL A 650 -0.45 -0.43 17.22
C VAL A 650 -1.54 -1.48 17.17
N ASN A 651 -1.35 -2.58 17.91
CA ASN A 651 -2.45 -3.50 18.12
C ASN A 651 -3.49 -2.91 19.09
N SER A 652 -3.05 -2.28 20.18
CA SER A 652 -3.92 -1.67 21.19
C SER A 652 -3.36 -0.37 21.79
N LEU A 653 -4.23 0.65 21.87
CA LEU A 653 -4.07 1.82 22.73
C LEU A 653 -4.81 1.58 24.05
N SER A 654 -4.10 1.61 25.17
CA SER A 654 -4.68 1.38 26.51
C SER A 654 -4.17 2.38 27.54
N THR A 655 -5.00 2.79 28.50
CA THR A 655 -4.59 3.71 29.57
C THR A 655 -4.65 3.07 30.95
N LEU A 656 -3.74 3.49 31.82
CA LEU A 656 -3.89 3.32 33.26
C LEU A 656 -4.78 4.46 33.78
N ALA A 657 -5.50 4.24 34.88
CA ALA A 657 -6.38 5.25 35.45
C ALA A 657 -5.62 6.58 35.69
N GLY A 658 -6.09 7.66 35.08
CA GLY A 658 -5.48 8.99 35.16
C GLY A 658 -4.27 9.23 34.24
N SER A 659 -3.95 8.29 33.34
CA SER A 659 -2.98 8.48 32.27
C SER A 659 -3.67 8.96 31.00
N ASN A 660 -2.97 9.80 30.24
CA ASN A 660 -3.43 10.31 28.94
C ASN A 660 -2.33 10.11 27.89
N GLY A 661 -2.74 9.90 26.64
CA GLY A 661 -1.90 9.88 25.45
C GLY A 661 -2.26 11.05 24.53
N ASN A 662 -1.25 11.67 23.95
CA ASN A 662 -1.39 12.59 22.83
C ASN A 662 -0.48 12.10 21.69
N ILE A 663 -1.06 11.93 20.51
CA ILE A 663 -0.35 11.56 19.29
C ILE A 663 -0.64 12.65 18.27
N ASN A 664 0.41 13.26 17.72
CA ASN A 664 0.34 14.25 16.66
C ASN A 664 1.16 13.75 15.49
N MET A 665 0.52 13.45 14.36
CA MET A 665 1.19 12.92 13.17
C MET A 665 1.90 14.02 12.36
N GLY A 666 1.41 15.26 12.42
CA GLY A 666 2.19 16.41 11.98
C GLY A 666 1.72 16.97 10.65
N ALA A 667 2.58 17.07 9.65
CA ALA A 667 2.21 17.50 8.31
C ALA A 667 2.77 16.51 7.30
N GLY A 668 2.00 16.14 6.28
CA GLY A 668 2.28 14.98 5.44
C GLY A 668 1.01 14.16 5.26
N ASN A 669 1.00 13.21 4.34
CA ASN A 669 -0.11 12.27 4.19
C ASN A 669 0.13 11.08 5.13
N ASP A 670 -0.33 11.20 6.37
CA ASP A 670 0.01 10.31 7.46
C ASP A 670 -0.87 9.06 7.51
N THR A 671 -0.33 7.97 8.08
CA THR A 671 -1.05 6.71 8.27
C THR A 671 -1.12 6.33 9.75
N PHE A 672 -2.34 6.20 10.27
CA PHE A 672 -2.61 5.81 11.65
C PHE A 672 -3.43 4.52 11.76
N ILE A 673 -2.89 3.48 12.40
CA ILE A 673 -3.52 2.15 12.44
C ILE A 673 -3.69 1.64 13.88
N VAL A 674 -4.92 1.26 14.24
CA VAL A 674 -5.24 0.58 15.51
C VAL A 674 -6.00 -0.73 15.25
N LYS A 675 -5.32 -1.86 15.49
CA LYS A 675 -5.80 -3.18 15.02
C LYS A 675 -6.86 -3.84 15.91
N THR A 676 -7.00 -3.50 17.20
CA THR A 676 -8.03 -4.12 18.07
C THR A 676 -8.73 -3.16 19.03
N GLN A 677 -8.00 -2.31 19.76
CA GLN A 677 -8.57 -1.49 20.83
C GLN A 677 -8.05 -0.06 20.79
N TYR A 678 -8.99 0.90 20.75
CA TYR A 678 -8.75 2.32 20.97
C TYR A 678 -9.42 2.73 22.29
N ALA A 679 -8.70 2.60 23.41
CA ALA A 679 -9.25 2.93 24.73
C ALA A 679 -9.31 4.44 24.99
N SER A 680 -10.17 4.85 25.93
CA SER A 680 -10.25 6.23 26.39
C SER A 680 -8.92 6.67 26.98
N GLY A 681 -8.56 7.92 26.75
CA GLY A 681 -7.37 8.58 27.26
C GLY A 681 -6.39 8.99 26.18
N PHE A 682 -6.59 8.60 24.92
CA PHE A 682 -5.73 8.96 23.79
C PHE A 682 -6.40 9.96 22.85
N LYS A 683 -5.72 11.07 22.61
CA LYS A 683 -6.09 12.01 21.56
C LYS A 683 -5.13 11.86 20.40
N VAL A 684 -5.67 11.78 19.19
CA VAL A 684 -4.91 11.70 17.95
C VAL A 684 -5.31 12.85 17.05
N ASN A 685 -4.31 13.53 16.51
CA ASN A 685 -4.41 14.54 15.46
C ASN A 685 -3.53 14.06 14.32
N LEU A 686 -4.09 13.89 13.11
CA LEU A 686 -3.29 13.48 11.95
C LEU A 686 -2.54 14.72 11.44
N GLY A 687 -3.23 15.74 10.94
CA GLY A 687 -2.67 17.09 10.90
C GLY A 687 -2.92 17.81 9.59
N GLU A 688 -1.87 18.24 8.88
CA GLU A 688 -2.02 18.80 7.53
C GLU A 688 -1.64 17.75 6.48
N GLY A 689 -2.48 17.49 5.48
CA GLY A 689 -2.23 16.50 4.44
C GLY A 689 -3.47 15.63 4.21
N ASP A 690 -3.44 14.78 3.19
CA ASP A 690 -4.53 13.83 2.91
C ASP A 690 -4.26 12.54 3.72
N ASP A 691 -4.75 12.49 4.96
CA ASP A 691 -4.38 11.45 5.93
C ASP A 691 -5.26 10.20 5.86
N THR A 692 -4.73 9.08 6.35
CA THR A 692 -5.47 7.81 6.45
C THR A 692 -5.46 7.23 7.86
N ALA A 693 -6.65 6.98 8.42
CA ALA A 693 -6.82 6.24 9.67
C ALA A 693 -7.50 4.88 9.44
N ILE A 694 -6.90 3.79 9.90
CA ILE A 694 -7.45 2.43 9.81
C ILE A 694 -7.82 1.91 11.19
N ILE A 695 -9.11 1.77 11.45
CA ILE A 695 -9.65 1.41 12.78
C ILE A 695 -10.44 0.10 12.72
N SER A 696 -9.92 -0.90 13.44
CA SER A 696 -10.64 -2.16 13.67
C SER A 696 -11.42 -2.17 15.00
N SER A 697 -11.28 -1.11 15.82
CA SER A 697 -11.91 -1.04 17.14
C SER A 697 -13.40 -0.71 17.04
N PRO A 698 -14.29 -1.32 17.85
CA PRO A 698 -15.72 -0.99 17.83
C PRO A 698 -16.02 0.39 18.46
N THR A 699 -15.05 1.00 19.14
CA THR A 699 -15.21 2.28 19.82
C THR A 699 -13.92 3.07 19.66
N ILE A 700 -14.06 4.34 19.27
CA ILE A 700 -13.01 5.35 19.30
C ILE A 700 -13.35 6.21 20.51
N ALA A 701 -12.62 6.01 21.61
CA ALA A 701 -13.08 6.44 22.93
C ALA A 701 -12.50 7.79 23.39
N GLU A 702 -11.58 8.39 22.63
CA GLU A 702 -11.16 9.78 22.74
C GLU A 702 -10.73 10.31 21.36
N LYS A 703 -10.93 11.62 21.16
CA LYS A 703 -10.81 12.37 19.89
C LYS A 703 -9.80 11.81 18.88
N LEU A 704 -10.29 11.44 17.70
CA LEU A 704 -9.52 11.22 16.48
C LEU A 704 -9.86 12.35 15.49
N ASP A 705 -8.86 13.11 15.08
CA ASP A 705 -9.01 14.29 14.22
C ASP A 705 -8.16 14.10 12.96
N GLY A 706 -8.77 14.10 11.77
CA GLY A 706 -8.05 14.05 10.49
C GLY A 706 -7.25 15.34 10.28
N GLY A 707 -7.90 16.49 10.42
CA GLY A 707 -7.23 17.78 10.41
C GLY A 707 -7.54 18.57 9.14
N LEU A 708 -6.51 19.02 8.44
CA LEU A 708 -6.60 19.79 7.20
C LEU A 708 -6.17 18.92 6.01
N GLY A 709 -7.09 18.66 5.09
CA GLY A 709 -6.81 17.92 3.87
C GLY A 709 -8.06 17.15 3.45
N ASN A 710 -7.88 16.08 2.65
CA ASN A 710 -8.95 15.13 2.34
C ASN A 710 -8.65 13.80 3.03
N ASP A 711 -9.15 13.69 4.26
CA ASP A 711 -8.80 12.59 5.15
C ASP A 711 -9.74 11.39 4.96
N THR A 712 -9.19 10.19 5.09
CA THR A 712 -9.90 8.92 4.92
C THR A 712 -9.88 8.08 6.19
N LEU A 713 -11.07 7.76 6.71
CA LEU A 713 -11.27 6.79 7.79
C LEU A 713 -11.70 5.44 7.23
N ILE A 714 -10.84 4.43 7.34
CA ILE A 714 -11.12 3.05 6.93
C ILE A 714 -11.59 2.24 8.14
N ILE A 715 -12.74 1.60 8.02
CA ILE A 715 -13.32 0.74 9.06
C ILE A 715 -13.23 -0.72 8.65
N THR A 716 -12.62 -1.53 9.49
CA THR A 716 -12.41 -2.98 9.26
C THR A 716 -13.14 -3.86 10.28
N ASN A 717 -13.94 -3.26 11.17
CA ASN A 717 -14.67 -3.98 12.21
C ASN A 717 -15.95 -4.65 11.69
N THR A 718 -15.81 -5.93 11.31
CA THR A 718 -16.89 -6.73 10.70
C THR A 718 -17.97 -7.22 11.66
N LYS A 719 -17.93 -6.87 12.96
CA LYS A 719 -18.74 -7.54 14.00
C LYS A 719 -19.55 -6.60 14.87
N SER A 720 -19.33 -5.30 14.79
CA SER A 720 -19.97 -4.33 15.66
C SER A 720 -20.09 -2.99 14.97
N LYS A 721 -21.14 -2.24 15.31
CA LYS A 721 -21.29 -0.86 14.89
C LYS A 721 -20.13 -0.03 15.46
N VAL A 722 -19.41 0.67 14.59
CA VAL A 722 -18.43 1.69 14.97
C VAL A 722 -19.15 3.03 15.16
N SER A 723 -18.90 3.68 16.30
CA SER A 723 -19.41 5.02 16.60
C SER A 723 -18.38 6.08 16.21
N LEU A 724 -18.82 7.15 15.54
CA LEU A 724 -17.99 8.29 15.16
C LEU A 724 -18.17 9.51 16.09
N GLU A 725 -18.72 9.31 17.29
CA GLU A 725 -18.99 10.40 18.26
C GLU A 725 -17.76 11.22 18.70
N ASP A 726 -16.55 10.68 18.55
CA ASP A 726 -15.28 11.32 18.88
C ASP A 726 -14.36 11.42 17.64
N VAL A 727 -14.92 11.37 16.44
CA VAL A 727 -14.17 11.48 15.17
C VAL A 727 -14.48 12.81 14.51
N LEU A 728 -13.47 13.57 14.08
CA LEU A 728 -13.60 14.87 13.43
C LEU A 728 -12.80 14.94 12.14
N ASN A 729 -13.21 15.83 11.24
CA ASN A 729 -12.44 16.21 10.05
C ASN A 729 -12.02 15.02 9.19
N PHE A 730 -12.98 14.17 8.81
CA PHE A 730 -12.79 13.15 7.77
C PHE A 730 -13.80 13.37 6.64
N GLU A 731 -13.31 13.61 5.44
CA GLU A 731 -14.09 13.78 4.21
C GLU A 731 -14.57 12.43 3.68
N THR A 732 -13.80 11.35 3.90
CA THR A 732 -14.12 10.01 3.41
C THR A 732 -14.20 8.99 4.55
N VAL A 733 -15.26 8.17 4.53
CA VAL A 733 -15.37 6.95 5.33
C VAL A 733 -15.42 5.75 4.40
N ASP A 734 -14.46 4.85 4.52
CA ASP A 734 -14.31 3.68 3.66
C ASP A 734 -14.67 2.38 4.39
N LEU A 735 -15.68 1.68 3.88
CA LEU A 735 -16.19 0.41 4.37
C LEU A 735 -15.84 -0.77 3.44
N THR A 736 -15.03 -0.57 2.40
CA THR A 736 -14.78 -1.55 1.32
C THR A 736 -13.96 -2.76 1.76
N THR A 737 -13.46 -2.77 3.00
CA THR A 737 -12.75 -3.93 3.57
C THR A 737 -13.64 -5.18 3.58
N GLU A 738 -13.07 -6.33 3.22
CA GLU A 738 -13.79 -7.60 3.13
C GLU A 738 -14.60 -7.92 4.40
N GLY A 739 -15.88 -8.24 4.22
CA GLY A 739 -16.85 -8.48 5.29
C GLY A 739 -17.92 -7.39 5.31
N SER A 740 -18.87 -7.50 6.24
CA SER A 740 -19.93 -6.51 6.44
C SER A 740 -19.52 -5.55 7.53
N GLN A 741 -19.35 -4.28 7.20
CA GLN A 741 -19.07 -3.21 8.16
C GLN A 741 -20.36 -2.48 8.54
N THR A 742 -20.39 -1.87 9.74
CA THR A 742 -21.49 -1.00 10.16
C THR A 742 -20.95 0.24 10.83
N VAL A 743 -21.34 1.42 10.34
CA VAL A 743 -20.91 2.72 10.88
C VAL A 743 -22.09 3.59 11.27
N GLY A 744 -21.98 4.30 12.39
CA GLY A 744 -22.95 5.30 12.83
C GLY A 744 -22.56 6.71 12.42
N MET A 745 -23.44 7.41 11.70
CA MET A 745 -23.23 8.76 11.17
C MET A 745 -24.48 9.64 11.37
N SER A 746 -24.72 10.07 12.61
CA SER A 746 -25.78 11.05 12.90
C SER A 746 -25.33 12.48 12.59
N ILE A 747 -26.24 13.45 12.66
CA ILE A 747 -25.89 14.88 12.53
C ILE A 747 -24.92 15.33 13.62
N ASP A 748 -24.94 14.67 14.79
CA ASP A 748 -24.06 15.02 15.89
C ASP A 748 -22.60 14.86 15.46
N TYR A 749 -22.28 13.86 14.64
CA TYR A 749 -20.94 13.68 14.06
C TYR A 749 -20.45 14.92 13.29
N LEU A 750 -21.26 15.48 12.38
CA LEU A 750 -20.89 16.64 11.54
C LEU A 750 -20.95 17.99 12.29
N ARG A 751 -21.62 18.03 13.45
CA ARG A 751 -21.78 19.23 14.27
C ARG A 751 -20.93 19.24 15.53
N GLN A 752 -20.06 18.25 15.70
CA GLN A 752 -19.09 18.25 16.78
C GLN A 752 -18.27 19.55 16.77
N ALA A 753 -17.89 20.02 17.96
CA ALA A 753 -17.09 21.22 18.09
C ALA A 753 -15.71 21.03 17.41
N ASN A 754 -15.32 22.01 16.59
CA ASN A 754 -14.10 21.99 15.77
C ASN A 754 -14.10 20.99 14.62
N ASN A 755 -15.26 20.41 14.25
CA ASN A 755 -15.42 19.75 12.97
C ASN A 755 -15.70 20.78 11.88
N GLU A 756 -14.76 20.99 10.98
CA GLU A 756 -14.89 21.90 9.83
C GLU A 756 -15.60 21.21 8.66
N VAL A 757 -15.56 19.87 8.60
CA VAL A 757 -16.21 19.07 7.56
C VAL A 757 -17.73 19.15 7.69
N LYS A 758 -18.37 19.38 6.54
CA LYS A 758 -19.84 19.42 6.40
C LYS A 758 -20.35 18.40 5.40
N GLN A 759 -19.47 17.84 4.57
CA GLN A 759 -19.82 16.89 3.53
C GLN A 759 -18.91 15.68 3.65
N VAL A 760 -19.50 14.49 3.70
CA VAL A 760 -18.74 13.24 3.87
C VAL A 760 -19.16 12.23 2.82
N TYR A 761 -18.18 11.55 2.22
CA TYR A 761 -18.35 10.49 1.24
C TYR A 761 -18.15 9.13 1.90
N VAL A 762 -19.10 8.22 1.71
CA VAL A 762 -19.07 6.88 2.28
C VAL A 762 -18.95 5.86 1.16
N LYS A 763 -17.83 5.14 1.12
CA LYS A 763 -17.54 4.06 0.16
C LYS A 763 -17.82 2.70 0.80
N GLY A 764 -18.24 1.71 0.00
CA GLY A 764 -18.60 0.39 0.51
C GLY A 764 -19.35 -0.48 -0.50
N THR A 765 -19.84 -1.62 -0.02
CA THR A 765 -20.53 -2.65 -0.81
C THR A 765 -21.97 -2.86 -0.32
N ALA A 766 -22.72 -3.72 -1.01
CA ALA A 766 -24.07 -4.11 -0.58
C ALA A 766 -24.14 -4.92 0.72
N ALA A 767 -22.99 -5.38 1.24
CA ALA A 767 -22.91 -6.01 2.54
C ALA A 767 -22.83 -4.99 3.69
N ASP A 768 -22.48 -3.74 3.41
CA ASP A 768 -22.19 -2.72 4.43
C ASP A 768 -23.43 -1.94 4.82
N THR A 769 -23.41 -1.37 6.03
CA THR A 769 -24.54 -0.61 6.60
C THR A 769 -24.09 0.74 7.14
N VAL A 770 -24.79 1.80 6.72
CA VAL A 770 -24.68 3.15 7.29
C VAL A 770 -25.92 3.42 8.13
N ASP A 771 -25.72 3.72 9.40
CA ASP A 771 -26.76 4.06 10.36
C ASP A 771 -26.77 5.57 10.58
N LEU A 772 -27.81 6.24 10.06
CA LEU A 772 -27.90 7.70 10.10
C LEU A 772 -28.58 8.26 11.36
N GLY A 773 -28.77 7.47 12.43
CA GLY A 773 -29.19 7.99 13.74
C GLY A 773 -30.09 7.08 14.59
N ASP A 774 -31.30 7.54 14.92
CA ASP A 774 -32.19 6.94 15.93
C ASP A 774 -32.77 5.59 15.45
N ASN A 775 -31.90 4.59 15.57
CA ASN A 775 -31.95 3.20 15.13
C ASN A 775 -33.34 2.55 15.09
N GLY A 776 -33.80 2.28 13.86
CA GLY A 776 -34.86 1.31 13.57
C GLY A 776 -36.23 1.92 13.27
N LYS A 777 -36.35 3.24 13.10
CA LYS A 777 -37.57 3.87 12.59
C LYS A 777 -37.35 4.33 11.15
N ASN A 778 -37.54 3.39 10.24
CA ASN A 778 -37.53 3.64 8.81
C ASN A 778 -38.58 4.70 8.49
N VAL A 779 -38.18 5.86 7.97
CA VAL A 779 -39.11 6.73 7.27
C VAL A 779 -38.73 6.67 5.80
N ASN A 780 -39.40 5.73 5.18
CA ASN A 780 -39.73 5.72 3.80
C ASN A 780 -38.64 5.80 2.71
N GLY A 781 -37.39 5.40 2.97
CA GLY A 781 -36.28 5.38 2.00
C GLY A 781 -35.83 6.76 1.47
N PHE A 782 -36.63 7.81 1.68
CA PHE A 782 -36.29 9.20 1.39
C PHE A 782 -35.96 9.99 2.64
N LYS A 783 -36.45 9.63 3.83
CA LYS A 783 -36.26 10.41 5.07
C LYS A 783 -35.79 9.52 6.22
N ILE A 784 -34.52 9.50 6.57
CA ILE A 784 -34.06 8.63 7.66
C ILE A 784 -34.07 9.41 8.96
N LYS A 785 -34.68 8.85 10.02
CA LYS A 785 -34.79 9.56 11.29
C LYS A 785 -33.42 9.65 11.96
N ASP A 786 -32.97 10.88 12.19
CA ASP A 786 -31.74 11.16 12.94
C ASP A 786 -32.03 11.34 14.44
N GLY A 787 -33.09 12.10 14.77
CA GLY A 787 -33.43 12.42 16.16
C GLY A 787 -34.76 13.17 16.32
N GLY A 788 -34.92 13.90 17.42
CA GLY A 788 -36.10 14.73 17.71
C GLY A 788 -37.18 14.05 18.58
N GLY A 789 -38.41 14.58 18.53
CA GLY A 789 -39.50 14.18 19.42
C GLY A 789 -40.08 12.77 19.16
N LEU A 790 -40.96 12.29 20.04
CA LEU A 790 -41.61 10.97 19.88
C LEU A 790 -42.57 10.91 18.69
N VAL A 791 -43.08 12.05 18.22
CA VAL A 791 -44.07 12.17 17.14
C VAL A 791 -43.38 12.63 15.85
N LYS A 792 -43.72 12.01 14.72
CA LYS A 792 -43.09 12.19 13.40
C LYS A 792 -42.94 13.65 12.95
N SER A 793 -43.94 14.48 13.23
CA SER A 793 -43.91 15.93 12.93
C SER A 793 -42.79 16.70 13.63
N ASN A 794 -42.15 16.11 14.64
CA ASN A 794 -41.11 16.72 15.45
C ASN A 794 -39.76 16.01 15.25
N TRP A 795 -39.62 15.21 14.19
CA TRP A 795 -38.38 14.49 13.89
C TRP A 795 -37.43 15.39 13.14
N ASN A 796 -36.14 15.23 13.44
CA ASN A 796 -35.07 15.63 12.55
C ASN A 796 -34.69 14.42 11.69
N TYR A 797 -34.34 14.64 10.44
CA TYR A 797 -34.17 13.56 9.49
C TYR A 797 -33.16 13.90 8.39
N TRP A 798 -32.60 12.85 7.80
CA TRP A 798 -31.78 12.88 6.60
C TRP A 798 -32.65 12.65 5.38
N GLU A 799 -32.68 13.59 4.44
CA GLU A 799 -33.46 13.46 3.20
C GLU A 799 -32.58 13.12 2.00
N LYS A 800 -32.91 12.06 1.25
CA LYS A 800 -32.26 11.82 -0.05
C LYS A 800 -32.66 12.92 -1.03
N THR A 801 -31.69 13.72 -1.45
CA THR A 801 -31.90 14.95 -2.24
C THR A 801 -31.37 14.86 -3.66
N GLU A 802 -30.32 14.07 -3.91
CA GLU A 802 -29.73 13.84 -5.23
C GLU A 802 -29.33 12.36 -5.36
N SER A 803 -29.27 11.86 -6.60
CA SER A 803 -28.80 10.52 -6.96
C SER A 803 -27.81 10.63 -8.12
N ASP A 804 -27.03 9.57 -8.36
CA ASP A 804 -26.07 9.46 -9.47
C ASP A 804 -25.00 10.57 -9.48
N VAL A 805 -24.61 11.03 -8.29
CA VAL A 805 -23.51 11.99 -8.14
C VAL A 805 -22.20 11.21 -8.32
N VAL A 806 -21.44 11.52 -9.37
CA VAL A 806 -20.14 10.88 -9.62
C VAL A 806 -19.03 11.72 -9.02
N HIS A 807 -18.22 11.11 -8.16
CA HIS A 807 -17.02 11.69 -7.58
C HIS A 807 -15.93 10.60 -7.52
N ASP A 808 -14.73 10.90 -8.01
CA ASP A 808 -13.59 9.97 -8.09
C ASP A 808 -13.92 8.58 -8.67
N GLY A 809 -14.74 8.55 -9.74
CA GLY A 809 -15.16 7.31 -10.41
C GLY A 809 -16.20 6.49 -9.64
N VAL A 810 -16.63 6.92 -8.45
CA VAL A 810 -17.66 6.27 -7.65
C VAL A 810 -18.99 7.04 -7.77
N THR A 811 -20.11 6.32 -7.78
CA THR A 811 -21.46 6.89 -7.88
C THR A 811 -22.17 6.88 -6.52
N TYR A 812 -22.66 8.05 -6.10
CA TYR A 812 -23.24 8.29 -4.77
C TYR A 812 -24.69 8.79 -4.83
N ASP A 813 -25.42 8.50 -3.75
CA ASP A 813 -26.67 9.16 -3.38
C ASP A 813 -26.40 10.21 -2.29
N LYS A 814 -26.98 11.41 -2.41
CA LYS A 814 -26.77 12.52 -1.46
C LYS A 814 -27.92 12.65 -0.48
N TYR A 815 -27.60 12.63 0.81
CA TYR A 815 -28.52 12.83 1.92
C TYR A 815 -28.25 14.17 2.61
N THR A 816 -29.27 15.02 2.72
CA THR A 816 -29.17 16.35 3.33
C THR A 816 -29.96 16.39 4.65
N TYR A 817 -29.39 16.98 5.69
CA TYR A 817 -30.05 17.08 6.99
C TYR A 817 -31.19 18.10 7.00
N ARG A 818 -32.31 17.75 7.67
CA ARG A 818 -33.44 18.64 7.93
C ARG A 818 -33.89 18.59 9.38
N THR A 819 -34.16 19.77 9.92
CA THR A 819 -34.81 19.89 11.23
C THR A 819 -36.32 19.65 11.13
N SER A 820 -36.97 19.47 12.27
CA SER A 820 -38.44 19.36 12.35
C SER A 820 -39.23 20.55 11.78
N SER A 821 -38.63 21.73 11.64
CA SER A 821 -39.23 22.89 10.95
C SER A 821 -39.01 22.89 9.44
N GLY A 822 -38.26 21.93 8.90
CA GLY A 822 -37.90 21.83 7.48
C GLY A 822 -36.71 22.68 7.06
N GLU A 823 -36.02 23.34 8.01
CA GLU A 823 -34.82 24.10 7.73
C GLU A 823 -33.67 23.16 7.30
N THR A 824 -32.95 23.57 6.26
CA THR A 824 -31.78 22.88 5.71
C THR A 824 -30.51 23.53 6.26
N GLY A 825 -29.57 22.71 6.70
CA GLY A 825 -28.20 23.14 6.96
C GLY A 825 -27.28 22.82 5.79
N ASP A 826 -26.00 23.19 5.91
CA ASP A 826 -24.98 22.91 4.88
C ASP A 826 -24.46 21.46 4.94
N GLU A 827 -24.95 20.66 5.90
CA GLU A 827 -24.49 19.29 6.14
C GLU A 827 -25.09 18.27 5.14
N ALA A 828 -24.22 17.45 4.54
CA ALA A 828 -24.61 16.39 3.62
C ALA A 828 -23.76 15.12 3.79
N ILE A 829 -24.35 13.96 3.47
CA ILE A 829 -23.65 12.67 3.42
C ILE A 829 -23.89 12.06 2.03
N TYR A 830 -22.83 11.70 1.34
CA TYR A 830 -22.83 11.04 0.05
C TYR A 830 -22.55 9.55 0.28
N ILE A 831 -23.52 8.68 0.01
CA ILE A 831 -23.39 7.24 0.27
C ILE A 831 -23.30 6.52 -1.07
N GLN A 832 -22.25 5.71 -1.27
CA GLN A 832 -22.08 4.94 -2.49
C GLN A 832 -23.31 4.04 -2.73
N GLN A 833 -23.79 4.03 -3.97
CA GLN A 833 -24.97 3.25 -4.32
C GLN A 833 -24.75 1.76 -4.04
N GLY A 834 -25.75 1.12 -3.44
CA GLY A 834 -25.74 -0.30 -3.08
C GLY A 834 -25.56 -0.57 -1.59
N ILE A 835 -25.01 0.37 -0.81
CA ILE A 835 -24.86 0.25 0.64
C ILE A 835 -26.24 0.24 1.34
N GLN A 836 -26.39 -0.55 2.40
CA GLN A 836 -27.61 -0.58 3.22
C GLN A 836 -27.67 0.64 4.13
N ILE A 837 -28.85 1.25 4.29
CA ILE A 837 -29.03 2.44 5.11
C ILE A 837 -30.17 2.20 6.10
N ILE A 838 -29.95 2.52 7.37
CA ILE A 838 -30.92 2.28 8.47
C ILE A 838 -31.22 3.52 9.32
#